data_AF-A0A926T889-F1
#
_entry.id   AF-A0A926T889-F1
#
_cell.length_a   1.000
_cell.length_b   1.000
_cell.length_c   1.000
_cell.angle_alpha   90.00
_cell.angle_beta   90.00
_cell.angle_gamma   90.00
#
_symmetry.space_group_name_H-M   'P 1'
#
loop_
_entity.id
_entity.type
_entity.pdbx_description
1 polymer ?
#
loop_
_entity_poly.entity_id
_entity_poly.type
_entity_poly.pdbx_seq_one_letter_code
_entity_poly.pdbx_strand_id
1 'polypeptide(L)'
;MPAPLESSVVRIYSKSQKVVGAGFLVSSKYILTCAHVAADALGISRTTQEQPEGVINLDFPLLAVKQMFAAKVIFWQPVNPNQAFEDIAGLELETDLPDTAQPAQLVTSEDLWGHPFRVLGFPAGQPNGVSASGVLRGRIANGWVQLEDVKQPGYRLEPGFSGAPVWDEELQGVAGMAVAAEMNRADVKAAFIIPTGILVSAWSDLGKQAIPSCPYRGLFAFREQDAQFFFGRETFTEQLVAAVQRQQLVAVIGSSGSGKSSVVFAGCVPQLREQGDWLINLFRPGERPFRNLAAALVPLLETQMSETDQLAEINKLAKTLRLGDVGLQDVVTRILEKNSSTCLLLVADQFEELYTLCKDGSECQLFLDRLLEALNEARNFRLVLTLRADFLGYALSYRPFADALQNTDVKLGPMNRQEFQDVIEKPTQKQGVKMEQGLTKRILDAVGEEPGNLPLLEFALTQLWKKQRDGKLTHAAYDAIGGVEKALSNHAEEVYAQFSVLEHKQAQKIFIQLVRPGEGTPDIRRQATRAEVGEENWDLVKRLADERLVVSDRKKTTGEAQEETVEIVHEALIREWQRLRKWMKEDRAFRLWQERLRTAMRQWETTDKDDGALLGGFLLSEAEAWQQQRLAELSQEERVFIQLSLALRDREKNERIRLRQHITLGLVIGLSITTALAVFTYWQWRLAEAKLHEIAVEQEHRNLANQIAKVSLVSETEGFAVTNLSMTKEAVWMTLVTSKDEGNQEGKGLMRYDLLKGGTQTYLEGNSVTALLVEKKDIWVGVSKGGVRHLRHGSFQNGDWKFTDELVSAPGFVSSLVRDQQNRLWVGTFSGVCLQKSGQCQIINEIQSLCPALADPSVKLQVYQMIFDTQRSVLWIATDRGLVRWSLEKLSGCYWDKNERRSPIDSLPDSLKSITLDNSGHLWAGTSTGEAKRFAKGIDTPARTDDIWDNYHVTSEQVTAIAALPKGFFLAGTRHNGLFLYSTTTDTWLQVPLDLKKIQTLYNIVLGSDNHLWFATERGLYRSVTPIQIGGN
;
A
#
# COMPACT_ATOMS: atom_id res chain seq x y z
N MET A 1 40.95 -8.38 22.52
CA MET A 1 41.53 -8.41 23.88
C MET A 1 40.80 -9.50 24.65
N PRO A 2 41.45 -10.23 25.56
CA PRO A 2 40.77 -11.18 26.46
C PRO A 2 39.65 -10.47 27.22
N ALA A 3 38.57 -11.19 27.58
CA ALA A 3 37.52 -10.60 28.42
C ALA A 3 38.10 -10.21 29.80
N PRO A 4 37.59 -9.16 30.50
CA PRO A 4 38.15 -8.70 31.78
C PRO A 4 38.30 -9.80 32.85
N LEU A 5 37.37 -10.76 32.86
CA LEU A 5 37.44 -11.96 33.70
C LEU A 5 38.65 -12.83 33.35
N GLU A 6 38.86 -13.11 32.06
CA GLU A 6 39.94 -13.97 31.55
C GLU A 6 41.32 -13.37 31.77
N SER A 7 41.42 -12.04 31.77
CA SER A 7 42.68 -11.32 32.00
C SER A 7 43.10 -11.20 33.46
N SER A 8 42.26 -11.66 34.40
CA SER A 8 42.48 -11.51 35.85
C SER A 8 42.61 -12.83 36.60
N VAL A 9 42.09 -13.94 36.08
CA VAL A 9 42.07 -15.25 36.76
C VAL A 9 43.49 -15.82 36.89
N VAL A 10 43.79 -16.38 38.06
CA VAL A 10 45.03 -17.13 38.33
C VAL A 10 44.73 -18.56 38.79
N ARG A 11 45.63 -19.49 38.48
CA ARG A 11 45.62 -20.85 39.06
C ARG A 11 46.66 -20.95 40.15
N ILE A 12 46.29 -21.55 41.29
CA ILE A 12 47.18 -21.68 42.45
C ILE A 12 47.63 -23.13 42.60
N TYR A 13 48.93 -23.31 42.85
CA TYR A 13 49.58 -24.61 42.95
C TYR A 13 50.07 -24.93 44.37
N SER A 14 49.96 -26.19 44.75
CA SER A 14 50.63 -26.72 45.94
C SER A 14 52.14 -26.87 45.76
N LYS A 15 52.85 -27.10 46.86
CA LYS A 15 54.28 -27.50 46.83
C LYS A 15 54.56 -28.73 45.96
N SER A 16 53.57 -29.60 45.72
CA SER A 16 53.68 -30.77 44.85
C SER A 16 53.21 -30.51 43.40
N GLN A 17 53.08 -29.25 42.99
CA GLN A 17 52.69 -28.82 41.64
C GLN A 17 51.29 -29.30 41.22
N LYS A 18 50.39 -29.53 42.18
CA LYS A 18 48.97 -29.80 41.92
C LYS A 18 48.16 -28.52 42.04
N VAL A 19 47.18 -28.33 41.16
CA VAL A 19 46.24 -27.22 41.28
C VAL A 19 45.36 -27.43 42.52
N VAL A 20 45.33 -26.45 43.41
CA VAL A 20 44.55 -26.47 44.66
C VAL A 20 43.34 -25.54 44.64
N GLY A 21 43.32 -24.58 43.72
CA GLY A 21 42.21 -23.66 43.53
C GLY A 21 42.55 -22.54 42.56
N ALA A 22 41.71 -21.51 42.57
CA ALA A 22 41.85 -20.33 41.75
C ALA A 22 42.07 -19.08 42.62
N GLY A 23 42.45 -18.01 41.97
CA GLY A 23 42.42 -16.65 42.52
C GLY A 23 42.13 -15.67 41.40
N PHE A 24 42.12 -14.39 41.71
CA PHE A 24 42.05 -13.36 40.68
C PHE A 24 42.74 -12.07 41.10
N LEU A 25 43.31 -11.40 40.10
CA LEU A 25 43.98 -10.13 40.22
C LEU A 25 42.95 -9.03 40.54
N VAL A 26 43.16 -8.27 41.61
CA VAL A 26 42.31 -7.14 42.01
C VAL A 26 43.01 -5.79 41.87
N SER A 27 44.35 -5.79 41.86
CA SER A 27 45.20 -4.61 41.61
C SER A 27 46.37 -4.93 40.70
N SER A 28 47.25 -3.96 40.43
CA SER A 28 48.52 -4.25 39.73
C SER A 28 49.49 -5.15 40.51
N LYS A 29 49.18 -5.52 41.76
CA LYS A 29 50.03 -6.31 42.65
C LYS A 29 49.30 -7.35 43.50
N TYR A 30 48.00 -7.21 43.71
CA TYR A 30 47.23 -7.98 44.68
C TYR A 30 46.31 -8.98 44.00
N ILE A 31 46.28 -10.19 44.56
CA ILE A 31 45.43 -11.30 44.16
C ILE A 31 44.54 -11.69 45.34
N LEU A 32 43.28 -11.99 45.07
CA LEU A 32 42.35 -12.52 46.05
C LEU A 32 42.15 -14.03 45.84
N THR A 33 42.07 -14.79 46.94
CA THR A 33 41.72 -16.22 46.93
C THR A 33 41.10 -16.62 48.28
N CYS A 34 40.62 -17.86 48.38
CA CYS A 34 40.15 -18.42 49.65
C CYS A 34 41.33 -18.73 50.58
N ALA A 35 41.16 -18.51 51.88
CA ALA A 35 42.19 -18.82 52.86
C ALA A 35 42.53 -20.32 52.88
N HIS A 36 41.54 -21.21 52.70
CA HIS A 36 41.82 -22.65 52.59
C HIS A 36 42.64 -23.03 51.34
N VAL A 37 42.47 -22.31 50.22
CA VAL A 37 43.27 -22.55 48.99
C VAL A 37 44.73 -22.17 49.24
N ALA A 38 44.96 -21.03 49.90
CA ALA A 38 46.30 -20.61 50.30
C ALA A 38 46.92 -21.55 51.36
N ALA A 39 46.13 -22.07 52.31
CA ALA A 39 46.58 -23.08 53.27
C ALA A 39 47.02 -24.38 52.57
N ASP A 40 46.21 -24.88 51.64
CA ASP A 40 46.49 -26.08 50.84
C ASP A 40 47.73 -25.87 49.94
N ALA A 41 47.92 -24.66 49.41
CA ALA A 41 49.09 -24.30 48.62
C ALA A 41 50.40 -24.39 49.44
N LEU A 42 50.35 -23.89 50.68
CA LEU A 42 51.47 -23.88 51.62
C LEU A 42 51.67 -25.21 52.36
N GLY A 43 50.68 -26.10 52.33
CA GLY A 43 50.69 -27.39 53.03
C GLY A 43 50.52 -27.25 54.55
N ILE A 44 49.71 -26.29 54.99
CA ILE A 44 49.40 -26.01 56.41
C ILE A 44 47.93 -26.36 56.72
N SER A 45 47.55 -26.35 58.00
CA SER A 45 46.15 -26.59 58.39
C SER A 45 45.23 -25.47 57.89
N ARG A 46 44.05 -25.82 57.36
CA ARG A 46 43.00 -24.86 56.96
C ARG A 46 42.45 -24.03 58.14
N THR A 47 42.71 -24.45 59.39
CA THR A 47 42.28 -23.76 60.62
C THR A 47 43.36 -22.86 61.24
N THR A 48 44.53 -22.72 60.62
CA THR A 48 45.63 -21.90 61.12
C THR A 48 45.23 -20.43 61.23
N GLN A 49 45.19 -19.89 62.45
CA GLN A 49 44.76 -18.51 62.73
C GLN A 49 45.86 -17.45 62.46
N GLU A 50 47.12 -17.82 62.62
CA GLU A 50 48.25 -16.94 62.34
C GLU A 50 48.47 -16.80 60.82
N GLN A 51 48.82 -15.59 60.37
CA GLN A 51 49.13 -15.35 58.97
C GLN A 51 50.36 -16.18 58.56
N PRO A 52 50.24 -17.04 57.55
CA PRO A 52 51.30 -17.97 57.23
C PRO A 52 52.45 -17.29 56.47
N GLU A 53 53.67 -17.64 56.85
CA GLU A 53 54.88 -17.24 56.13
C GLU A 53 55.19 -18.29 55.06
N GLY A 54 55.23 -17.88 53.79
CA GLY A 54 55.56 -18.77 52.68
C GLY A 54 55.26 -18.17 51.32
N VAL A 55 55.86 -18.77 50.28
CA VAL A 55 55.64 -18.39 48.89
C VAL A 55 54.63 -19.34 48.26
N ILE A 56 53.58 -18.76 47.68
CA ILE A 56 52.56 -19.45 46.89
C ILE A 56 52.93 -19.32 45.41
N ASN A 57 52.94 -20.45 44.72
CA ASN A 57 53.20 -20.51 43.29
C ASN A 57 51.88 -20.45 42.52
N LEU A 58 51.81 -19.60 41.50
CA LEU A 58 50.63 -19.41 40.66
C LEU A 58 50.99 -19.14 39.20
N ASP A 59 50.03 -19.30 38.28
CA ASP A 59 50.16 -18.83 36.90
C ASP A 59 48.89 -18.14 36.38
N PHE A 60 49.03 -17.43 35.26
CA PHE A 60 47.91 -16.81 34.54
C PHE A 60 47.51 -17.71 33.36
N PRO A 61 46.56 -18.65 33.54
CA PRO A 61 46.27 -19.75 32.60
C PRO A 61 45.86 -19.31 31.20
N LEU A 62 45.30 -18.10 31.06
CA LEU A 62 44.76 -17.60 29.81
C LEU A 62 45.65 -16.53 29.14
N LEU A 63 46.68 -16.06 29.84
CA LEU A 63 47.56 -14.97 29.37
C LEU A 63 49.01 -15.41 29.19
N ALA A 64 49.55 -16.13 30.17
CA ALA A 64 50.97 -16.50 30.25
C ALA A 64 51.11 -17.97 30.61
N VAL A 65 50.61 -18.84 29.73
CA VAL A 65 50.59 -20.29 29.93
C VAL A 65 52.01 -20.80 30.20
N LYS A 66 52.23 -21.46 31.35
CA LYS A 66 53.52 -22.03 31.83
C LYS A 66 54.53 -21.05 32.43
N GLN A 67 54.20 -19.77 32.57
CA GLN A 67 55.03 -18.84 33.36
C GLN A 67 54.57 -18.87 34.81
N MET A 68 55.45 -19.31 35.72
CA MET A 68 55.16 -19.36 37.15
C MET A 68 55.52 -18.03 37.82
N PHE A 69 54.63 -17.58 38.70
CA PHE A 69 54.75 -16.39 39.52
C PHE A 69 54.76 -16.79 41.00
N ALA A 70 55.43 -15.98 41.81
CA ALA A 70 55.51 -16.13 43.26
C ALA A 70 54.69 -15.03 43.93
N ALA A 71 53.91 -15.41 44.95
CA ALA A 71 53.15 -14.47 45.75
C ALA A 71 53.24 -14.81 47.25
N LYS A 72 53.14 -13.79 48.11
CA LYS A 72 53.12 -13.94 49.57
C LYS A 72 51.76 -13.58 50.13
N VAL A 73 51.34 -14.26 51.20
CA VAL A 73 50.11 -13.90 51.91
C VAL A 73 50.35 -12.59 52.67
N ILE A 74 49.57 -11.56 52.36
CA ILE A 74 49.62 -10.23 53.03
C ILE A 74 48.34 -9.91 53.81
N PHE A 75 47.25 -10.62 53.52
CA PHE A 75 45.99 -10.54 54.24
C PHE A 75 45.50 -11.96 54.52
N TRP A 76 45.11 -12.23 55.77
CA TRP A 76 44.77 -13.57 56.21
C TRP A 76 43.56 -13.56 57.15
N GLN A 77 42.46 -14.15 56.70
CA GLN A 77 41.26 -14.34 57.51
C GLN A 77 40.68 -15.73 57.23
N PRO A 78 41.14 -16.74 57.98
CA PRO A 78 40.77 -18.13 57.78
C PRO A 78 39.43 -18.46 58.45
N VAL A 79 38.82 -19.57 58.03
CA VAL A 79 37.58 -20.07 58.62
C VAL A 79 37.76 -20.28 60.14
N ASN A 80 36.98 -19.55 60.93
CA ASN A 80 36.92 -19.71 62.38
C ASN A 80 35.68 -20.55 62.78
N PRO A 81 35.85 -21.73 63.41
CA PRO A 81 34.73 -22.57 63.86
C PRO A 81 33.82 -21.93 64.92
N ASN A 82 34.30 -20.88 65.61
CA ASN A 82 33.62 -20.26 66.77
C ASN A 82 33.00 -18.88 66.46
N GLN A 83 33.10 -18.39 65.22
CA GLN A 83 32.58 -17.08 64.78
C GLN A 83 31.91 -17.22 63.40
N ALA A 84 31.34 -16.14 62.88
CA ALA A 84 30.85 -16.11 61.51
C ALA A 84 32.00 -16.40 60.54
N PHE A 85 31.78 -17.33 59.60
CA PHE A 85 32.79 -17.87 58.69
C PHE A 85 33.30 -16.80 57.72
N GLU A 86 34.60 -16.47 57.78
CA GLU A 86 35.30 -15.70 56.76
C GLU A 86 36.50 -16.51 56.27
N ASP A 87 36.62 -16.70 54.95
CA ASP A 87 37.58 -17.60 54.27
C ASP A 87 38.33 -16.83 53.18
N ILE A 88 39.09 -15.81 53.58
CA ILE A 88 39.64 -14.79 52.69
C ILE A 88 41.17 -14.72 52.87
N ALA A 89 41.90 -14.79 51.76
CA ALA A 89 43.33 -14.50 51.73
C ALA A 89 43.66 -13.52 50.60
N GLY A 90 44.49 -12.53 50.93
CA GLY A 90 45.08 -11.60 49.97
C GLY A 90 46.55 -11.93 49.75
N LEU A 91 46.94 -12.03 48.48
CA LEU A 91 48.31 -12.33 48.07
C LEU A 91 48.93 -11.11 47.39
N GLU A 92 50.20 -10.84 47.65
CA GLU A 92 51.00 -9.85 46.93
C GLU A 92 51.99 -10.55 46.01
N LEU A 93 51.97 -10.20 44.72
CA LEU A 93 52.93 -10.68 43.72
C LEU A 93 54.32 -10.13 43.97
N GLU A 94 55.34 -10.98 43.92
CA GLU A 94 56.75 -10.58 44.07
C GLU A 94 57.37 -10.05 42.77
N THR A 95 56.72 -10.30 41.63
CA THR A 95 57.18 -9.97 40.27
C THR A 95 56.16 -9.15 39.52
N ASP A 96 56.60 -8.41 38.52
CA ASP A 96 55.71 -7.63 37.65
C ASP A 96 54.71 -8.52 36.89
N LEU A 97 53.54 -7.94 36.62
CA LEU A 97 52.45 -8.59 35.90
C LEU A 97 52.80 -8.87 34.43
N PRO A 98 52.19 -9.89 33.81
CA PRO A 98 52.16 -9.99 32.35
C PRO A 98 51.59 -8.71 31.72
N ASP A 99 52.15 -8.25 30.59
CA ASP A 99 51.75 -7.00 29.92
C ASP A 99 50.24 -6.91 29.58
N THR A 100 49.57 -8.05 29.47
CA THR A 100 48.15 -8.15 29.13
C THR A 100 47.24 -8.44 30.33
N ALA A 101 47.79 -8.58 31.54
CA ALA A 101 47.00 -8.82 32.74
C ALA A 101 46.29 -7.54 33.18
N GLN A 102 45.00 -7.64 33.45
CA GLN A 102 44.20 -6.53 33.93
C GLN A 102 43.49 -6.93 35.22
N PRO A 103 43.49 -6.05 36.24
CA PRO A 103 42.74 -6.30 37.46
C PRO A 103 41.25 -6.49 37.18
N ALA A 104 40.64 -7.44 37.88
CA ALA A 104 39.22 -7.66 37.85
C ALA A 104 38.47 -6.47 38.45
N GLN A 105 37.42 -6.04 37.78
CA GLN A 105 36.54 -4.99 38.28
C GLN A 105 35.64 -5.56 39.38
N LEU A 106 35.91 -5.19 40.63
CA LEU A 106 35.10 -5.55 41.79
C LEU A 106 33.82 -4.71 41.80
N VAL A 107 32.64 -5.34 41.91
CA VAL A 107 31.35 -4.62 41.97
C VAL A 107 30.62 -4.95 43.26
N THR A 108 30.18 -3.94 43.99
CA THR A 108 29.39 -4.10 45.22
C THR A 108 27.91 -3.86 44.94
N SER A 109 27.06 -4.84 45.27
CA SER A 109 25.59 -4.70 45.23
C SER A 109 24.96 -5.35 46.46
N GLU A 110 23.89 -4.73 46.97
CA GLU A 110 23.08 -5.31 48.03
C GLU A 110 22.09 -6.34 47.49
N ASP A 111 21.62 -6.14 46.26
CA ASP A 111 20.73 -7.07 45.55
C ASP A 111 21.50 -7.77 44.42
N LEU A 112 21.56 -9.09 44.54
CA LEU A 112 22.14 -10.00 43.54
C LEU A 112 21.11 -11.08 43.15
N TRP A 113 19.88 -11.02 43.66
CA TRP A 113 18.93 -12.10 43.50
C TRP A 113 18.47 -12.20 42.04
N GLY A 114 18.59 -13.39 41.45
CA GLY A 114 18.15 -13.64 40.09
C GLY A 114 19.18 -13.29 39.01
N HIS A 115 20.31 -12.66 39.39
CA HIS A 115 21.35 -12.29 38.43
C HIS A 115 22.05 -13.55 37.86
N PRO A 116 22.24 -13.64 36.54
CA PRO A 116 23.05 -14.67 35.93
C PRO A 116 24.54 -14.46 36.23
N PHE A 117 25.25 -15.56 36.49
CA PHE A 117 26.70 -15.53 36.73
C PHE A 117 27.49 -16.46 35.80
N ARG A 118 28.78 -16.13 35.64
CA ARG A 118 29.80 -17.00 35.05
C ARG A 118 31.03 -17.08 35.96
N VAL A 119 31.67 -18.24 36.02
CA VAL A 119 32.90 -18.46 36.78
C VAL A 119 33.79 -19.48 36.08
N LEU A 120 35.10 -19.27 36.11
CA LEU A 120 36.09 -20.17 35.56
C LEU A 120 36.89 -20.81 36.70
N GLY A 121 36.82 -22.14 36.82
CA GLY A 121 37.55 -22.90 37.84
C GLY A 121 38.40 -24.01 37.23
N PHE A 122 39.23 -24.65 38.07
CA PHE A 122 40.23 -25.65 37.67
C PHE A 122 40.09 -26.95 38.48
N PRO A 123 38.98 -27.69 38.33
CA PRO A 123 38.76 -28.94 39.05
C PRO A 123 39.72 -30.06 38.61
N ALA A 124 39.80 -31.11 39.43
CA ALA A 124 40.68 -32.25 39.20
C ALA A 124 40.41 -32.89 37.83
N GLY A 125 41.47 -33.13 37.05
CA GLY A 125 41.36 -33.68 35.69
C GLY A 125 41.10 -32.65 34.58
N GLN A 126 40.81 -31.39 34.94
CA GLN A 126 40.59 -30.28 33.99
C GLN A 126 41.58 -29.12 34.22
N PRO A 127 42.90 -29.34 34.04
CA PRO A 127 43.91 -28.32 34.33
C PRO A 127 43.77 -27.07 33.46
N ASN A 128 43.17 -27.17 32.27
CA ASN A 128 42.95 -26.03 31.36
C ASN A 128 41.77 -25.13 31.78
N GLY A 129 41.02 -25.53 32.81
CA GLY A 129 39.88 -24.80 33.33
C GLY A 129 38.56 -25.15 32.64
N VAL A 130 37.47 -25.04 33.39
CA VAL A 130 36.10 -25.21 32.90
C VAL A 130 35.22 -24.07 33.41
N SER A 131 34.33 -23.59 32.54
CA SER A 131 33.37 -22.56 32.90
C SER A 131 32.10 -23.17 33.51
N ALA A 132 31.61 -22.58 34.59
CA ALA A 132 30.30 -22.84 35.16
C ALA A 132 29.45 -21.56 35.08
N SER A 133 28.13 -21.73 34.97
CA SER A 133 27.18 -20.62 34.88
C SER A 133 25.88 -20.98 35.59
N GLY A 134 25.24 -20.02 36.22
CA GLY A 134 23.97 -20.24 36.92
C GLY A 134 23.31 -18.93 37.31
N VAL A 135 22.52 -18.95 38.37
CA VAL A 135 21.82 -17.78 38.92
C VAL A 135 22.18 -17.59 40.38
N LEU A 136 22.41 -16.33 40.77
CA LEU A 136 22.62 -15.90 42.15
C LEU A 136 21.28 -15.92 42.91
N ARG A 137 21.28 -16.49 44.12
CA ARG A 137 20.08 -16.62 44.97
C ARG A 137 20.22 -15.78 46.24
N GLY A 138 19.57 -16.21 47.31
CA GLY A 138 19.42 -15.45 48.53
C GLY A 138 20.70 -15.42 49.35
N ARG A 139 20.83 -14.36 50.14
CA ARG A 139 21.82 -14.30 51.22
C ARG A 139 21.42 -15.28 52.33
N ILE A 140 22.40 -15.97 52.88
CA ILE A 140 22.25 -16.74 54.12
C ILE A 140 22.72 -15.91 55.32
N ALA A 141 22.52 -16.40 56.55
CA ALA A 141 22.71 -15.64 57.79
C ALA A 141 24.11 -15.02 58.00
N ASN A 142 25.15 -15.56 57.36
CA ASN A 142 26.52 -15.02 57.39
C ASN A 142 26.82 -14.05 56.22
N GLY A 143 25.81 -13.65 55.45
CA GLY A 143 25.92 -12.73 54.31
C GLY A 143 26.39 -13.37 52.99
N TRP A 144 26.76 -14.65 52.98
CA TRP A 144 27.13 -15.35 51.74
C TRP A 144 25.92 -15.52 50.82
N VAL A 145 26.14 -15.56 49.51
CA VAL A 145 25.08 -15.72 48.51
C VAL A 145 25.12 -17.13 47.93
N GLN A 146 23.97 -17.81 47.92
CA GLN A 146 23.85 -19.15 47.37
C GLN A 146 23.84 -19.12 45.83
N LEU A 147 24.47 -20.12 45.22
CA LEU A 147 24.46 -20.33 43.77
C LEU A 147 23.50 -21.47 43.40
N GLU A 148 22.70 -21.26 42.35
CA GLU A 148 21.87 -22.31 41.75
C GLU A 148 22.28 -22.55 40.29
N ASP A 149 22.61 -23.79 39.97
CA ASP A 149 23.00 -24.21 38.62
C ASP A 149 21.74 -24.50 37.78
N VAL A 150 21.63 -23.87 36.61
CA VAL A 150 20.43 -23.92 35.77
C VAL A 150 20.58 -24.90 34.59
N LYS A 151 21.78 -25.43 34.29
CA LYS A 151 22.00 -26.22 33.06
C LYS A 151 22.38 -27.68 33.31
N GLN A 152 21.52 -28.59 32.83
CA GLN A 152 21.95 -29.90 32.34
C GLN A 152 22.17 -29.75 30.82
N PRO A 153 23.37 -29.36 30.34
CA PRO A 153 24.66 -29.97 30.73
C PRO A 153 25.75 -28.91 31.01
N GLY A 154 25.86 -28.44 32.25
CA GLY A 154 26.97 -27.59 32.74
C GLY A 154 27.84 -28.32 33.78
N TYR A 155 29.08 -27.86 33.97
CA TYR A 155 29.93 -28.33 35.08
C TYR A 155 29.42 -27.75 36.40
N ARG A 156 29.16 -28.62 37.37
CA ARG A 156 28.79 -28.21 38.74
C ARG A 156 30.00 -27.63 39.46
N LEU A 157 29.75 -26.72 40.39
CA LEU A 157 30.79 -26.12 41.23
C LEU A 157 31.32 -27.14 42.24
N GLU A 158 32.57 -27.56 42.05
CA GLU A 158 33.27 -28.58 42.84
C GLU A 158 34.68 -28.09 43.28
N PRO A 159 35.43 -28.85 44.10
CA PRO A 159 36.78 -28.46 44.50
C PRO A 159 37.67 -28.13 43.29
N GLY A 160 38.27 -26.93 43.30
CA GLY A 160 38.99 -26.33 42.16
C GLY A 160 38.36 -25.03 41.63
N PHE A 161 37.09 -24.76 41.97
CA PHE A 161 36.45 -23.44 41.79
C PHE A 161 36.67 -22.49 42.96
N SER A 162 37.10 -22.98 44.13
CA SER A 162 37.36 -22.15 45.30
C SER A 162 38.39 -21.06 44.99
N GLY A 163 38.07 -19.82 45.38
CA GLY A 163 38.88 -18.63 45.14
C GLY A 163 38.69 -18.01 43.75
N ALA A 164 37.88 -18.62 42.86
CA ALA A 164 37.63 -18.06 41.54
C ALA A 164 36.72 -16.80 41.60
N PRO A 165 36.92 -15.83 40.69
CA PRO A 165 36.03 -14.68 40.57
C PRO A 165 34.68 -15.09 39.98
N VAL A 166 33.59 -14.75 40.66
CA VAL A 166 32.23 -14.91 40.13
C VAL A 166 31.81 -13.63 39.44
N TRP A 167 31.73 -13.70 38.12
CA TRP A 167 31.32 -12.60 37.24
C TRP A 167 29.80 -12.53 37.17
N ASP A 168 29.27 -11.34 37.40
CA ASP A 168 27.86 -11.01 37.27
C ASP A 168 27.61 -10.37 35.90
N GLU A 169 26.71 -10.98 35.13
CA GLU A 169 26.40 -10.55 33.77
C GLU A 169 25.58 -9.26 33.70
N GLU A 170 24.85 -8.91 34.76
CA GLU A 170 24.05 -7.68 34.80
C GLU A 170 24.91 -6.49 35.24
N LEU A 171 25.77 -6.72 36.23
CA LEU A 171 26.68 -5.71 36.79
C LEU A 171 27.97 -5.56 35.97
N GLN A 172 28.27 -6.51 35.09
CA GLN A 172 29.48 -6.54 34.26
C GLN A 172 30.76 -6.42 35.10
N GLY A 173 30.87 -7.24 36.14
CA GLY A 173 32.02 -7.29 37.02
C GLY A 173 31.97 -8.42 38.05
N VAL A 174 32.99 -8.51 38.90
CA VAL A 174 33.08 -9.55 39.94
C VAL A 174 32.19 -9.19 41.12
N ALA A 175 31.09 -9.94 41.28
CA ALA A 175 30.13 -9.78 42.38
C ALA A 175 30.53 -10.54 43.65
N GLY A 176 31.47 -11.49 43.55
CA GLY A 176 32.04 -12.18 44.69
C GLY A 176 33.10 -13.20 44.33
N MET A 177 33.62 -13.87 45.36
CA MET A 177 34.58 -14.96 45.23
C MET A 177 33.91 -16.30 45.53
N ALA A 178 34.11 -17.29 44.67
CA ALA A 178 33.51 -18.62 44.82
C ALA A 178 34.10 -19.40 45.99
N VAL A 179 33.23 -20.02 46.77
CA VAL A 179 33.57 -20.94 47.86
C VAL A 179 32.79 -22.24 47.66
N ALA A 180 33.51 -23.31 47.30
CA ALA A 180 32.92 -24.65 47.24
C ALA A 180 32.85 -25.23 48.65
N ALA A 181 31.66 -25.44 49.19
CA ALA A 181 31.50 -25.94 50.56
C ALA A 181 31.74 -27.45 50.65
N GLU A 182 32.86 -27.87 51.26
CA GLU A 182 32.96 -29.16 51.95
C GLU A 182 32.35 -29.04 53.36
N MET A 183 31.08 -28.66 53.48
CA MET A 183 30.41 -28.63 54.79
C MET A 183 29.84 -30.00 55.14
N ASN A 184 30.68 -30.94 55.60
CA ASN A 184 30.40 -32.12 56.45
C ASN A 184 29.04 -32.88 56.36
N ARG A 185 28.29 -32.76 55.27
CA ARG A 185 27.05 -33.49 54.98
C ARG A 185 27.20 -34.08 53.59
N ALA A 186 27.30 -35.39 53.52
CA ALA A 186 27.49 -36.15 52.27
C ALA A 186 26.38 -35.92 51.22
N ASP A 187 25.27 -35.29 51.62
CA ASP A 187 24.01 -35.28 50.86
C ASP A 187 23.60 -33.89 50.35
N VAL A 188 24.34 -32.82 50.68
CA VAL A 188 24.02 -31.44 50.22
C VAL A 188 25.29 -30.78 49.67
N LYS A 189 25.42 -30.74 48.35
CA LYS A 189 26.49 -29.99 47.65
C LYS A 189 25.96 -28.63 47.23
N ALA A 190 25.92 -27.68 48.15
CA ALA A 190 25.61 -26.28 47.87
C ALA A 190 26.91 -25.49 47.65
N ALA A 191 26.95 -24.63 46.63
CA ALA A 191 28.04 -23.70 46.39
C ALA A 191 27.63 -22.28 46.77
N PHE A 192 28.58 -21.50 47.28
CA PHE A 192 28.34 -20.15 47.76
C PHE A 192 29.36 -19.18 47.18
N ILE A 193 29.07 -17.89 47.27
CA ILE A 193 30.04 -16.83 47.08
C ILE A 193 30.16 -15.98 48.34
N ILE A 194 31.36 -15.48 48.59
CA ILE A 194 31.58 -14.34 49.47
C ILE A 194 31.40 -13.08 48.61
N PRO A 195 30.32 -12.30 48.82
CA PRO A 195 30.06 -11.12 48.00
C PRO A 195 31.17 -10.09 48.13
N THR A 196 31.45 -9.35 47.07
CA THR A 196 32.47 -8.30 47.04
C THR A 196 32.30 -7.27 48.17
N GLY A 197 31.07 -6.99 48.61
CA GLY A 197 30.82 -6.12 49.76
C GLY A 197 31.46 -6.63 51.06
N ILE A 198 31.45 -7.94 51.30
CA ILE A 198 32.12 -8.56 52.45
C ILE A 198 33.64 -8.50 52.25
N LEU A 199 34.13 -8.83 51.05
CA LEU A 199 35.56 -8.81 50.72
C LEU A 199 36.20 -7.43 50.95
N VAL A 200 35.51 -6.37 50.51
CA VAL A 200 35.93 -4.97 50.68
C VAL A 200 35.86 -4.54 52.14
N SER A 201 34.84 -5.00 52.88
CA SER A 201 34.71 -4.70 54.32
C SER A 201 35.81 -5.38 55.15
N ALA A 202 36.18 -6.61 54.78
CA ALA A 202 37.23 -7.38 55.44
C ALA A 202 38.63 -6.80 55.12
N TRP A 203 38.90 -6.50 53.84
CA TRP A 203 40.17 -5.94 53.41
C TRP A 203 39.99 -4.54 52.79
N SER A 204 40.04 -3.51 53.65
CA SER A 204 39.73 -2.12 53.29
C SER A 204 40.58 -1.53 52.14
N ASP A 205 41.78 -2.04 51.88
CA ASP A 205 42.61 -1.60 50.74
C ASP A 205 41.97 -1.94 49.38
N LEU A 206 41.10 -2.95 49.33
CA LEU A 206 40.30 -3.28 48.15
C LEU A 206 39.24 -2.22 47.84
N GLY A 207 38.87 -1.38 48.83
CA GLY A 207 37.86 -0.34 48.66
C GLY A 207 38.21 0.72 47.61
N LYS A 208 39.49 0.88 47.26
CA LYS A 208 39.94 1.77 46.17
C LYS A 208 39.72 1.17 44.77
N GLN A 209 39.51 -0.15 44.69
CA GLN A 209 39.37 -0.92 43.44
C GLN A 209 37.95 -1.42 43.21
N ALA A 210 37.12 -1.43 44.25
CA ALA A 210 35.71 -1.72 44.14
C ALA A 210 34.96 -0.53 43.53
N ILE A 211 34.23 -0.80 42.46
CA ILE A 211 33.28 0.14 41.88
C ILE A 211 31.94 -0.07 42.60
N PRO A 212 31.40 0.98 43.25
CA PRO A 212 30.07 0.89 43.82
C PRO A 212 29.03 0.67 42.73
N SER A 213 27.90 0.06 43.09
CA SER A 213 26.74 -0.05 42.20
C SER A 213 26.41 1.30 41.59
N CYS A 214 26.13 1.31 40.29
CA CYS A 214 25.75 2.53 39.59
C CYS A 214 24.46 3.08 40.21
N PRO A 215 24.47 4.31 40.76
CA PRO A 215 23.29 4.86 41.42
C PRO A 215 22.27 5.40 40.41
N TYR A 216 22.69 5.63 39.17
CA TYR A 216 21.85 6.09 38.06
C TYR A 216 21.15 4.92 37.37
N ARG A 217 19.92 5.14 36.92
CA ARG A 217 19.07 4.09 36.32
C ARG A 217 18.97 4.19 34.80
N GLY A 218 19.64 5.17 34.21
CA GLY A 218 19.67 5.38 32.76
C GLY A 218 18.28 5.74 32.23
N LEU A 219 17.71 4.89 31.40
CA LEU A 219 16.38 5.17 30.82
C LEU A 219 15.24 4.50 31.58
N PHE A 220 15.54 3.75 32.65
CA PHE A 220 14.52 3.17 33.51
C PHE A 220 14.03 4.18 34.55
N ALA A 221 12.77 4.04 34.94
CA ALA A 221 12.26 4.75 36.10
C ALA A 221 12.87 4.16 37.38
N PHE A 222 13.31 5.01 38.30
CA PHE A 222 13.60 4.62 39.68
C PHE A 222 12.39 3.88 40.28
N ARG A 223 12.68 2.75 40.94
CA ARG A 223 11.72 1.92 41.68
C ARG A 223 11.90 2.10 43.18
N GLU A 224 11.09 1.41 43.97
CA GLU A 224 11.11 1.49 45.43
C GLU A 224 12.50 1.16 46.01
N GLN A 225 13.15 0.11 45.48
CA GLN A 225 14.50 -0.28 45.88
C GLN A 225 15.58 0.78 45.53
N ASP A 226 15.29 1.67 44.58
CA ASP A 226 16.21 2.71 44.14
C ASP A 226 16.02 4.01 44.94
N ALA A 227 15.07 4.07 45.89
CA ALA A 227 14.70 5.26 46.66
C ALA A 227 15.91 5.96 47.30
N GLN A 228 16.89 5.17 47.73
CA GLN A 228 18.10 5.67 48.35
C GLN A 228 18.99 6.53 47.42
N PHE A 229 18.81 6.43 46.10
CA PHE A 229 19.51 7.19 45.07
C PHE A 229 18.60 8.21 44.36
N PHE A 230 17.33 8.33 44.76
CA PHE A 230 16.37 9.26 44.18
C PHE A 230 16.43 10.62 44.88
N PHE A 231 16.96 11.63 44.19
CA PHE A 231 17.16 12.98 44.72
C PHE A 231 16.58 14.08 43.80
N GLY A 232 16.48 15.30 44.31
CA GLY A 232 16.05 16.48 43.55
C GLY A 232 14.53 16.58 43.36
N ARG A 233 13.74 15.75 44.03
CA ARG A 233 12.26 15.79 44.01
C ARG A 233 11.66 15.69 45.42
N GLU A 234 12.43 16.03 46.44
CA GLU A 234 12.03 15.91 47.84
C GLU A 234 10.76 16.74 48.14
N THR A 235 10.74 18.02 47.78
CA THR A 235 9.58 18.91 47.99
C THR A 235 8.32 18.44 47.26
N PHE A 236 8.45 17.98 46.01
CA PHE A 236 7.32 17.44 45.26
C PHE A 236 6.82 16.12 45.87
N THR A 237 7.74 15.28 46.34
CA THR A 237 7.41 14.01 46.98
C THR A 237 6.61 14.25 48.25
N GLU A 238 7.02 15.18 49.10
CA GLU A 238 6.28 15.58 50.31
C GLU A 238 4.87 16.10 49.97
N GLN A 239 4.75 16.93 48.93
CA GLN A 239 3.45 17.40 48.44
C GLN A 239 2.56 16.25 47.98
N LEU A 240 3.12 15.28 47.24
CA LEU A 240 2.40 14.12 46.74
C LEU A 240 1.95 13.21 47.89
N VAL A 241 2.82 12.90 48.84
CA VAL A 241 2.48 12.09 50.03
C VAL A 241 1.35 12.77 50.82
N ALA A 242 1.44 14.08 51.05
CA ALA A 242 0.40 14.84 51.72
C ALA A 242 -0.94 14.83 50.96
N ALA A 243 -0.91 14.86 49.62
CA ALA A 243 -2.11 14.74 48.79
C ALA A 243 -2.76 13.36 48.94
N VAL A 244 -1.97 12.28 48.86
CA VAL A 244 -2.44 10.89 49.00
C VAL A 244 -3.07 10.62 50.37
N GLN A 245 -2.52 11.22 51.42
CA GLN A 245 -3.09 11.13 52.76
C GLN A 245 -4.44 11.85 52.89
N ARG A 246 -4.65 12.94 52.15
CA ARG A 246 -5.85 13.80 52.26
C ARG A 246 -6.98 13.40 51.31
N GLN A 247 -6.65 12.86 50.14
CA GLN A 247 -7.60 12.66 49.03
C GLN A 247 -7.66 11.19 48.63
N GLN A 248 -8.84 10.73 48.16
CA GLN A 248 -8.99 9.33 47.72
C GLN A 248 -8.39 9.05 46.36
N LEU A 249 -8.45 10.05 45.48
CA LEU A 249 -7.87 10.03 44.15
C LEU A 249 -6.79 11.10 44.09
N VAL A 250 -5.62 10.78 43.54
CA VAL A 250 -4.57 11.75 43.22
C VAL A 250 -4.02 11.47 41.83
N ALA A 251 -4.03 12.48 40.96
CA ALA A 251 -3.50 12.38 39.61
C ALA A 251 -2.17 13.12 39.50
N VAL A 252 -1.07 12.40 39.26
CA VAL A 252 0.25 12.99 38.98
C VAL A 252 0.37 13.28 37.49
N ILE A 253 0.26 14.56 37.12
CA ILE A 253 0.20 15.00 35.72
C ILE A 253 1.51 15.67 35.32
N GLY A 254 2.07 15.31 34.16
CA GLY A 254 3.30 15.93 33.65
C GLY A 254 3.71 15.43 32.26
N SER A 255 4.65 16.13 31.63
CA SER A 255 5.18 15.77 30.31
C SER A 255 5.87 14.39 30.29
N SER A 256 6.09 13.84 29.10
CA SER A 256 6.87 12.59 28.97
C SER A 256 8.30 12.78 29.52
N GLY A 257 8.83 11.79 30.23
CA GLY A 257 10.18 11.84 30.78
C GLY A 257 10.39 12.80 31.97
N SER A 258 9.34 13.43 32.53
CA SER A 258 9.47 14.36 33.68
C SER A 258 9.76 13.70 35.04
N GLY A 259 9.75 12.35 35.09
CA GLY A 259 9.97 11.57 36.31
C GLY A 259 8.70 11.15 37.07
N LYS A 260 7.50 11.19 36.46
CA LYS A 260 6.22 10.81 37.11
C LYS A 260 6.26 9.45 37.79
N SER A 261 6.67 8.41 37.06
CA SER A 261 6.75 7.05 37.60
C SER A 261 7.81 6.98 38.71
N SER A 262 8.97 7.61 38.53
CA SER A 262 10.05 7.64 39.52
C SER A 262 9.64 8.33 40.82
N VAL A 263 8.96 9.48 40.76
CA VAL A 263 8.55 10.19 41.97
C VAL A 263 7.46 9.45 42.74
N VAL A 264 6.60 8.70 42.04
CA VAL A 264 5.63 7.81 42.70
C VAL A 264 6.35 6.63 43.34
N PHE A 265 7.18 5.90 42.60
CA PHE A 265 7.74 4.62 43.06
C PHE A 265 8.94 4.76 44.01
N ALA A 266 9.82 5.73 43.80
CA ALA A 266 11.04 5.93 44.58
C ALA A 266 10.94 7.09 45.58
N GLY A 267 9.93 7.95 45.41
CA GLY A 267 9.63 9.03 46.36
C GLY A 267 8.44 8.69 47.27
N CYS A 268 7.24 8.64 46.71
CA CYS A 268 5.99 8.56 47.47
C CYS A 268 5.78 7.20 48.16
N VAL A 269 5.91 6.11 47.42
CA VAL A 269 5.67 4.74 47.92
C VAL A 269 6.54 4.37 49.12
N PRO A 270 7.87 4.58 49.12
CA PRO A 270 8.73 4.29 50.27
C PRO A 270 8.31 5.06 51.52
N GLN A 271 8.04 6.37 51.38
CA GLN A 271 7.63 7.21 52.52
C GLN A 271 6.28 6.79 53.12
N LEU A 272 5.35 6.30 52.31
CA LEU A 272 4.08 5.74 52.79
C LEU A 272 4.29 4.38 53.46
N ARG A 273 5.12 3.49 52.91
CA ARG A 273 5.42 2.19 53.54
C ARG A 273 6.12 2.34 54.89
N GLU A 274 7.04 3.30 55.04
CA GLU A 274 7.71 3.58 56.31
C GLU A 274 6.75 3.99 57.43
N GLN A 275 5.56 4.52 57.09
CA GLN A 275 4.51 4.84 58.06
C GLN A 275 3.80 3.59 58.61
N GLY A 276 3.93 2.42 57.96
CA GLY A 276 3.46 1.12 58.44
C GLY A 276 1.97 0.78 58.22
N ASP A 277 1.15 1.75 57.81
CA ASP A 277 -0.31 1.63 57.71
C ASP A 277 -0.85 1.32 56.30
N TRP A 278 0.04 1.16 55.32
CA TRP A 278 -0.30 1.13 53.90
C TRP A 278 -0.02 -0.23 53.25
N LEU A 279 -1.04 -0.82 52.64
CA LEU A 279 -0.88 -1.88 51.66
C LEU A 279 -0.80 -1.23 50.28
N ILE A 280 0.35 -1.32 49.62
CA ILE A 280 0.58 -0.64 48.34
C ILE A 280 0.77 -1.66 47.24
N ASN A 281 0.05 -1.49 46.13
CA ASN A 281 0.24 -2.31 44.95
C ASN A 281 0.07 -1.50 43.66
N LEU A 282 0.60 -2.01 42.56
CA LEU A 282 0.71 -1.29 41.29
C LEU A 282 0.11 -2.09 40.15
N PHE A 283 -0.42 -1.37 39.17
CA PHE A 283 -0.80 -1.94 37.88
C PHE A 283 -0.65 -0.90 36.78
N ARG A 284 -0.67 -1.37 35.53
CA ARG A 284 -0.83 -0.53 34.34
C ARG A 284 -2.10 -0.95 33.61
N PRO A 285 -2.99 -0.02 33.22
CA PRO A 285 -4.24 -0.38 32.57
C PRO A 285 -4.06 -1.25 31.32
N GLY A 286 -3.14 -0.89 30.41
CA GLY A 286 -2.91 -1.62 29.17
C GLY A 286 -4.17 -1.83 28.31
N GLU A 287 -4.15 -2.85 27.47
CA GLU A 287 -5.28 -3.20 26.59
C GLU A 287 -6.47 -3.82 27.31
N ARG A 288 -6.23 -4.48 28.46
CA ARG A 288 -7.22 -5.26 29.22
C ARG A 288 -7.24 -4.76 30.68
N PRO A 289 -7.84 -3.58 30.94
CA PRO A 289 -7.71 -2.89 32.22
C PRO A 289 -8.23 -3.72 33.41
N PHE A 290 -9.37 -4.41 33.26
CA PHE A 290 -9.90 -5.31 34.30
C PHE A 290 -8.97 -6.48 34.62
N ARG A 291 -8.32 -7.05 33.62
CA ARG A 291 -7.38 -8.17 33.81
C ARG A 291 -6.12 -7.72 34.52
N ASN A 292 -5.57 -6.57 34.14
CA ASN A 292 -4.36 -6.03 34.76
C ASN A 292 -4.61 -5.56 36.19
N LEU A 293 -5.78 -4.98 36.46
CA LEU A 293 -6.22 -4.70 37.83
C LEU A 293 -6.36 -5.99 38.65
N ALA A 294 -7.04 -7.01 38.11
CA ALA A 294 -7.17 -8.31 38.79
C ALA A 294 -5.80 -8.97 39.05
N ALA A 295 -4.85 -8.86 38.11
CA ALA A 295 -3.48 -9.36 38.26
C ALA A 295 -2.73 -8.71 39.42
N ALA A 296 -2.99 -7.42 39.71
CA ALA A 296 -2.47 -6.78 40.90
C ALA A 296 -3.21 -7.25 42.17
N LEU A 297 -4.53 -7.42 42.13
CA LEU A 297 -5.32 -7.71 43.33
C LEU A 297 -5.25 -9.18 43.79
N VAL A 298 -5.14 -10.15 42.87
CA VAL A 298 -5.15 -11.59 43.21
C VAL A 298 -4.02 -12.00 44.16
N PRO A 299 -2.76 -11.58 43.99
CA PRO A 299 -1.70 -11.89 44.94
C PRO A 299 -1.97 -11.38 46.36
N LEU A 300 -2.74 -10.30 46.52
CA LEU A 300 -3.14 -9.75 47.82
C LEU A 300 -4.34 -10.48 48.42
N LEU A 301 -5.21 -11.03 47.56
CA LEU A 301 -6.35 -11.84 47.96
C LEU A 301 -5.90 -13.25 48.36
N GLU A 302 -5.07 -13.92 47.55
CA GLU A 302 -4.73 -15.34 47.68
C GLU A 302 -3.21 -15.54 47.71
N THR A 303 -2.61 -15.30 48.88
CA THR A 303 -1.15 -15.25 49.10
C THR A 303 -0.42 -16.59 49.00
N GLN A 304 -1.13 -17.72 49.00
CA GLN A 304 -0.54 -19.08 49.00
C GLN A 304 -0.78 -19.88 47.71
N MET A 305 -1.37 -19.28 46.68
CA MET A 305 -1.67 -19.99 45.43
C MET A 305 -0.44 -20.17 44.54
N SER A 306 -0.39 -21.28 43.81
CA SER A 306 0.62 -21.51 42.77
C SER A 306 0.47 -20.49 41.62
N GLU A 307 1.56 -20.19 40.89
CA GLU A 307 1.52 -19.26 39.75
C GLU A 307 0.47 -19.65 38.70
N THR A 308 0.25 -20.95 38.50
CA THR A 308 -0.70 -21.47 37.50
C THR A 308 -2.15 -21.20 37.94
N ASP A 309 -2.46 -21.39 39.22
CA ASP A 309 -3.80 -21.17 39.77
C ASP A 309 -4.13 -19.67 39.84
N GLN A 310 -3.14 -18.83 40.15
CA GLN A 310 -3.30 -17.37 40.13
C GLN A 310 -3.77 -16.89 38.75
N LEU A 311 -3.25 -17.45 37.65
CA LEU A 311 -3.68 -17.06 36.29
C LEU A 311 -5.16 -17.35 36.02
N ALA A 312 -5.70 -18.45 36.56
CA ALA A 312 -7.11 -18.79 36.43
C ALA A 312 -8.00 -17.82 37.23
N GLU A 313 -7.61 -17.53 38.48
CA GLU A 313 -8.35 -16.60 39.33
C GLU A 313 -8.28 -15.15 38.83
N ILE A 314 -7.17 -14.72 38.22
CA ILE A 314 -7.06 -13.40 37.56
C ILE A 314 -8.14 -13.23 36.49
N ASN A 315 -8.30 -14.22 35.61
CA ASN A 315 -9.30 -14.14 34.54
C ASN A 315 -10.73 -14.17 35.08
N LYS A 316 -10.97 -14.93 36.15
CA LYS A 316 -12.27 -15.02 36.82
C LYS A 316 -12.65 -13.71 37.50
N LEU A 317 -11.73 -13.15 38.31
CA LEU A 317 -11.93 -11.87 38.99
C LEU A 317 -12.12 -10.72 37.98
N ALA A 318 -11.32 -10.70 36.90
CA ALA A 318 -11.46 -9.71 35.84
C ALA A 318 -12.86 -9.76 35.21
N LYS A 319 -13.38 -10.97 34.95
CA LYS A 319 -14.72 -11.16 34.39
C LYS A 319 -15.81 -10.71 35.36
N THR A 320 -15.73 -11.06 36.64
CA THR A 320 -16.74 -10.66 37.64
C THR A 320 -16.75 -9.16 37.89
N LEU A 321 -15.58 -8.51 37.95
CA LEU A 321 -15.47 -7.04 38.06
C LEU A 321 -16.07 -6.36 36.82
N ARG A 322 -15.82 -6.90 35.62
CA ARG A 322 -16.38 -6.37 34.38
C ARG A 322 -17.90 -6.52 34.32
N LEU A 323 -18.45 -7.67 34.72
CA LEU A 323 -19.90 -7.90 34.73
C LEU A 323 -20.61 -7.14 35.87
N GLY A 324 -19.87 -6.72 36.91
CA GLY A 324 -20.44 -6.11 38.11
C GLY A 324 -21.02 -7.12 39.10
N ASP A 325 -20.69 -8.41 38.96
CA ASP A 325 -21.13 -9.48 39.87
C ASP A 325 -20.51 -9.31 41.27
N VAL A 326 -19.30 -8.73 41.32
CA VAL A 326 -18.57 -8.39 42.54
C VAL A 326 -18.04 -6.97 42.39
N GLY A 327 -18.28 -6.12 43.38
CA GLY A 327 -17.76 -4.75 43.40
C GLY A 327 -16.26 -4.73 43.72
N LEU A 328 -15.54 -3.75 43.16
CA LEU A 328 -14.13 -3.55 43.52
C LEU A 328 -13.99 -3.20 45.01
N GLN A 329 -14.95 -2.48 45.59
CA GLN A 329 -15.05 -2.21 47.03
C GLN A 329 -15.09 -3.48 47.89
N ASP A 330 -15.78 -4.53 47.45
CA ASP A 330 -15.85 -5.80 48.18
C ASP A 330 -14.49 -6.51 48.17
N VAL A 331 -13.82 -6.48 47.01
CA VAL A 331 -12.47 -7.00 46.84
C VAL A 331 -11.48 -6.26 47.76
N VAL A 332 -11.52 -4.93 47.77
CA VAL A 332 -10.64 -4.12 48.63
C VAL A 332 -10.90 -4.41 50.11
N THR A 333 -12.17 -4.48 50.52
CA THR A 333 -12.55 -4.83 51.90
C THR A 333 -11.95 -6.18 52.29
N ARG A 334 -12.07 -7.18 51.42
CA ARG A 334 -11.53 -8.52 51.68
C ARG A 334 -10.00 -8.56 51.75
N ILE A 335 -9.31 -7.77 50.92
CA ILE A 335 -7.85 -7.63 50.95
C ILE A 335 -7.40 -7.05 52.30
N LEU A 336 -8.05 -5.98 52.76
CA LEU A 336 -7.70 -5.31 54.00
C LEU A 336 -7.94 -6.21 55.23
N GLU A 337 -9.04 -6.99 55.23
CA GLU A 337 -9.31 -8.01 56.26
C GLU A 337 -8.19 -9.06 56.35
N LYS A 338 -7.65 -9.51 55.20
CA LYS A 338 -6.61 -10.56 55.16
C LYS A 338 -5.21 -10.07 55.51
N ASN A 339 -4.87 -8.82 55.21
CA ASN A 339 -3.49 -8.31 55.30
C ASN A 339 -3.24 -7.39 56.51
N SER A 340 -4.23 -7.25 57.41
CA SER A 340 -4.13 -6.45 58.67
C SER A 340 -3.64 -5.00 58.47
N SER A 341 -3.79 -4.45 57.27
CA SER A 341 -3.42 -3.07 56.92
C SER A 341 -4.62 -2.13 57.03
N THR A 342 -4.39 -0.85 57.30
CA THR A 342 -5.50 0.11 57.50
C THR A 342 -5.95 0.77 56.20
N CYS A 343 -5.09 0.86 55.18
CA CYS A 343 -5.42 1.46 53.89
C CYS A 343 -4.79 0.72 52.69
N LEU A 344 -5.54 0.55 51.60
CA LEU A 344 -5.03 0.04 50.33
C LEU A 344 -4.80 1.21 49.38
N LEU A 345 -3.56 1.39 48.94
CA LEU A 345 -3.17 2.28 47.86
C LEU A 345 -2.91 1.47 46.59
N LEU A 346 -3.71 1.73 45.55
CA LEU A 346 -3.39 1.29 44.20
C LEU A 346 -2.70 2.41 43.42
N VAL A 347 -1.59 2.06 42.76
CA VAL A 347 -0.89 2.93 41.82
C VAL A 347 -1.18 2.47 40.41
N ALA A 348 -1.92 3.28 39.65
CA ALA A 348 -2.17 3.08 38.22
C ALA A 348 -1.17 3.90 37.40
N ASP A 349 -0.03 3.29 37.07
CA ASP A 349 1.03 3.96 36.30
C ASP A 349 0.72 3.94 34.79
N GLN A 350 1.14 4.98 34.08
CA GLN A 350 0.88 5.19 32.65
C GLN A 350 -0.62 5.09 32.31
N PHE A 351 -1.44 5.84 33.04
CA PHE A 351 -2.89 5.80 32.90
C PHE A 351 -3.37 6.19 31.51
N GLU A 352 -2.56 6.91 30.73
CA GLU A 352 -2.82 7.16 29.30
C GLU A 352 -3.01 5.88 28.47
N GLU A 353 -2.45 4.74 28.90
CA GLU A 353 -2.62 3.45 28.21
C GLU A 353 -4.08 3.03 28.10
N LEU A 354 -4.91 3.45 29.06
CA LEU A 354 -6.35 3.20 29.01
C LEU A 354 -6.98 3.81 27.75
N TYR A 355 -6.49 4.96 27.29
CA TYR A 355 -7.02 5.66 26.11
C TYR A 355 -6.28 5.30 24.82
N THR A 356 -5.03 4.84 24.91
CA THR A 356 -4.21 4.53 23.72
C THR A 356 -4.19 3.05 23.34
N LEU A 357 -4.35 2.14 24.30
CA LEU A 357 -4.21 0.70 24.11
C LEU A 357 -5.54 -0.06 24.22
N CYS A 358 -6.47 0.38 25.10
CA CYS A 358 -7.79 -0.24 25.18
C CYS A 358 -8.61 0.08 23.92
N LYS A 359 -8.96 -0.97 23.16
CA LYS A 359 -9.67 -0.83 21.87
C LYS A 359 -11.17 -0.57 22.04
N ASP A 360 -11.76 -0.94 23.18
CA ASP A 360 -13.19 -0.84 23.46
C ASP A 360 -13.47 0.37 24.36
N GLY A 361 -14.03 1.43 23.78
CA GLY A 361 -14.39 2.64 24.52
C GLY A 361 -15.45 2.41 25.59
N SER A 362 -16.31 1.40 25.44
CA SER A 362 -17.31 1.03 26.45
C SER A 362 -16.67 0.32 27.63
N GLU A 363 -15.67 -0.54 27.39
CA GLU A 363 -14.87 -1.18 28.44
C GLU A 363 -14.06 -0.14 29.22
N CYS A 364 -13.50 0.87 28.55
CA CYS A 364 -12.82 1.99 29.20
C CYS A 364 -13.75 2.75 30.16
N GLN A 365 -14.96 3.11 29.73
CA GLN A 365 -15.92 3.82 30.58
C GLN A 365 -16.35 2.98 31.77
N LEU A 366 -16.72 1.72 31.52
CA LEU A 366 -17.12 0.79 32.57
C LEU A 366 -16.00 0.57 33.61
N PHE A 367 -14.75 0.51 33.17
CA PHE A 367 -13.61 0.42 34.07
C PHE A 367 -13.45 1.65 34.97
N LEU A 368 -13.61 2.85 34.40
CA LEU A 368 -13.60 4.10 35.18
C LEU A 368 -14.75 4.12 36.20
N ASP A 369 -15.94 3.68 35.81
CA ASP A 369 -17.09 3.60 36.71
C ASP A 369 -16.82 2.69 37.90
N ARG A 370 -16.28 1.48 37.69
CA ARG A 370 -15.93 0.56 38.79
C ARG A 370 -14.84 1.13 39.72
N LEU A 371 -13.88 1.88 39.19
CA LEU A 371 -12.88 2.58 40.02
C LEU A 371 -13.52 3.69 40.86
N LEU A 372 -14.40 4.50 40.26
CA LEU A 372 -15.09 5.60 40.95
C LEU A 372 -16.07 5.10 42.01
N GLU A 373 -16.82 4.03 41.73
CA GLU A 373 -17.66 3.34 42.72
C GLU A 373 -16.83 2.91 43.94
N ALA A 374 -15.70 2.23 43.72
CA ALA A 374 -14.83 1.83 44.81
C ALA A 374 -14.24 3.01 45.60
N LEU A 375 -13.84 4.09 44.92
CA LEU A 375 -13.34 5.30 45.58
C LEU A 375 -14.41 5.94 46.47
N ASN A 376 -15.67 5.98 46.00
CA ASN A 376 -16.78 6.58 46.75
C ASN A 376 -17.24 5.69 47.93
N GLU A 377 -17.21 4.37 47.77
CA GLU A 377 -17.76 3.43 48.75
C GLU A 377 -16.72 2.94 49.77
N ALA A 378 -15.46 2.76 49.38
CA ALA A 378 -14.41 2.25 50.26
C ALA A 378 -13.53 3.39 50.83
N ARG A 379 -13.82 3.82 52.06
CA ARG A 379 -13.09 4.90 52.74
C ARG A 379 -11.59 4.65 52.91
N ASN A 380 -11.18 3.39 52.97
CA ASN A 380 -9.79 2.95 53.15
C ASN A 380 -9.12 2.59 51.82
N PHE A 381 -9.72 2.97 50.69
CA PHE A 381 -9.16 2.81 49.36
C PHE A 381 -8.61 4.14 48.83
N ARG A 382 -7.41 4.10 48.27
CA ARG A 382 -6.72 5.23 47.62
C ARG A 382 -6.23 4.82 46.24
N LEU A 383 -6.32 5.75 45.29
CA LEU A 383 -5.81 5.59 43.93
C LEU A 383 -4.87 6.74 43.59
N VAL A 384 -3.62 6.41 43.27
CA VAL A 384 -2.69 7.33 42.61
C VAL A 384 -2.59 6.91 41.16
N LEU A 385 -2.78 7.84 40.23
CA LEU A 385 -2.54 7.60 38.81
C LEU A 385 -1.47 8.53 38.26
N THR A 386 -0.65 8.04 37.33
CA THR A 386 0.26 8.90 36.56
C THR A 386 -0.35 9.11 35.17
N LEU A 387 -0.42 10.37 34.73
CA LEU A 387 -1.02 10.71 33.45
C LEU A 387 -0.15 11.72 32.70
N ARG A 388 0.09 11.46 31.42
CA ARG A 388 0.72 12.46 30.54
C ARG A 388 -0.19 13.68 30.34
N ALA A 389 0.39 14.87 30.41
CA ALA A 389 -0.35 16.13 30.24
C ALA A 389 -1.14 16.20 28.90
N ASP A 390 -0.56 15.67 27.81
CA ASP A 390 -1.20 15.63 26.48
C ASP A 390 -2.46 14.75 26.44
N PHE A 391 -2.63 13.84 27.42
CA PHE A 391 -3.76 12.91 27.51
C PHE A 391 -4.83 13.37 28.51
N LEU A 392 -4.62 14.50 29.20
CA LEU A 392 -5.61 15.04 30.13
C LEU A 392 -6.95 15.36 29.44
N GLY A 393 -6.92 15.80 28.18
CA GLY A 393 -8.15 16.05 27.40
C GLY A 393 -9.04 14.81 27.26
N TYR A 394 -8.45 13.62 27.10
CA TYR A 394 -9.19 12.36 27.05
C TYR A 394 -9.82 12.03 28.40
N ALA A 395 -9.07 12.18 29.49
CA ALA A 395 -9.60 11.96 30.85
C ALA A 395 -10.76 12.91 31.17
N LEU A 396 -10.68 14.17 30.72
CA LEU A 396 -11.74 15.17 30.91
C LEU A 396 -12.95 14.98 29.99
N SER A 397 -12.85 14.15 28.95
CA SER A 397 -13.97 13.89 28.04
C SER A 397 -15.09 13.05 28.68
N TYR A 398 -14.75 12.26 29.71
CA TYR A 398 -15.71 11.48 30.47
C TYR A 398 -16.12 12.20 31.76
N ARG A 399 -17.36 12.69 31.82
CA ARG A 399 -17.83 13.63 32.86
C ARG A 399 -17.65 13.12 34.31
N PRO A 400 -18.06 11.89 34.69
CA PRO A 400 -17.92 11.42 36.07
C PRO A 400 -16.46 11.40 36.55
N PHE A 401 -15.54 10.99 35.67
CA PHE A 401 -14.11 10.96 35.99
C PHE A 401 -13.52 12.37 36.00
N ALA A 402 -13.95 13.25 35.10
CA ALA A 402 -13.57 14.66 35.10
C ALA A 402 -13.97 15.36 36.41
N ASP A 403 -15.16 15.08 36.94
CA ASP A 403 -15.62 15.63 38.22
C ASP A 403 -14.79 15.08 39.40
N ALA A 404 -14.41 13.80 39.39
CA ALA A 404 -13.52 13.22 40.41
C ALA A 404 -12.07 13.76 40.35
N LEU A 405 -11.61 14.17 39.16
CA LEU A 405 -10.30 14.79 38.98
C LEU A 405 -10.23 16.26 39.44
N GLN A 406 -11.37 16.89 39.76
CA GLN A 406 -11.37 18.28 40.21
C GLN A 406 -10.65 18.42 41.56
N ASN A 407 -9.60 19.25 41.59
CA ASN A 407 -8.77 19.53 42.76
C ASN A 407 -7.98 18.33 43.30
N THR A 408 -7.82 17.27 42.51
CA THR A 408 -7.02 16.07 42.86
C THR A 408 -5.76 15.90 42.01
N ASP A 409 -5.49 16.84 41.09
CA ASP A 409 -4.30 16.82 40.25
C ASP A 409 -3.08 17.52 40.86
N VAL A 410 -1.95 16.81 40.90
CA VAL A 410 -0.64 17.34 41.28
C VAL A 410 0.23 17.42 40.02
N LYS A 411 0.62 18.63 39.64
CA LYS A 411 1.33 18.90 38.38
C LYS A 411 2.84 18.84 38.57
N LEU A 412 3.49 17.85 37.95
CA LEU A 412 4.93 17.70 37.94
C LEU A 412 5.55 18.55 36.83
N GLY A 413 6.11 19.70 37.22
CA GLY A 413 6.86 20.59 36.33
C GLY A 413 8.28 20.09 35.99
N PRO A 414 8.97 20.76 35.05
CA PRO A 414 10.39 20.51 34.80
C PRO A 414 11.22 20.75 36.07
N MET A 415 12.36 20.07 36.18
CA MET A 415 13.27 20.28 37.31
C MET A 415 13.95 21.64 37.20
N ASN A 416 14.12 22.33 38.32
CA ASN A 416 14.96 23.50 38.38
C ASN A 416 16.45 23.10 38.46
N ARG A 417 17.33 24.09 38.33
CA ARG A 417 18.78 23.86 38.29
C ARG A 417 19.34 23.22 39.57
N GLN A 418 18.77 23.55 40.75
CA GLN A 418 19.19 22.95 42.02
C GLN A 418 18.73 21.49 42.11
N GLU A 419 17.50 21.19 41.71
CA GLU A 419 16.98 19.82 41.64
C GLU A 419 17.83 18.94 40.71
N PHE A 420 18.24 19.46 39.54
CA PHE A 420 19.18 18.74 38.66
C PHE A 420 20.57 18.57 39.26
N GLN A 421 21.07 19.59 39.99
CA GLN A 421 22.35 19.48 40.67
C GLN A 421 22.31 18.35 41.70
N ASP A 422 21.22 18.26 42.46
CA ASP A 422 21.01 17.21 43.46
C ASP A 422 20.94 15.81 42.82
N VAL A 423 20.24 15.67 41.68
CA VAL A 423 20.23 14.43 40.87
C VAL A 423 21.64 14.01 40.45
N ILE A 424 22.51 14.96 40.11
CA ILE A 424 23.88 14.65 39.67
C ILE A 424 24.77 14.33 40.88
N GLU A 425 24.81 15.19 41.88
CA GLU A 425 25.85 15.15 42.91
C GLU A 425 25.53 14.21 44.06
N LYS A 426 24.30 14.21 44.59
CA LYS A 426 23.97 13.43 45.79
C LYS A 426 24.15 11.91 45.60
N PRO A 427 23.78 11.28 44.47
CA PRO A 427 24.06 9.86 44.28
C PRO A 427 25.57 9.54 44.23
N THR A 428 26.39 10.38 43.57
CA THR A 428 27.85 10.20 43.57
C THR A 428 28.45 10.31 44.97
N GLN A 429 28.01 11.30 45.75
CA GLN A 429 28.46 11.49 47.13
C GLN A 429 28.10 10.30 48.01
N LYS A 430 26.87 9.78 47.88
CA LYS A 430 26.41 8.61 48.63
C LYS A 430 27.23 7.35 48.33
N GLN A 431 27.67 7.21 47.08
CA GLN A 431 28.52 6.10 46.63
C GLN A 431 30.03 6.38 46.80
N GLY A 432 30.42 7.52 47.40
CA GLY A 432 31.83 7.88 47.62
C GLY A 432 32.62 8.23 46.36
N VAL A 433 31.95 8.43 45.22
CA VAL A 433 32.58 8.81 43.93
C VAL A 433 32.63 10.33 43.80
N LYS A 434 33.77 10.86 43.35
CA LYS A 434 34.00 12.30 43.21
C LYS A 434 33.74 12.78 41.78
N MET A 435 33.22 13.99 41.66
CA MET A 435 33.14 14.72 40.38
C MET A 435 34.41 15.56 40.19
N GLU A 436 34.93 15.61 38.97
CA GLU A 436 35.96 16.59 38.61
C GLU A 436 35.42 18.03 38.73
N GLN A 437 36.28 18.96 39.16
CA GLN A 437 35.89 20.34 39.41
C GLN A 437 35.30 20.99 38.15
N GLY A 438 34.07 21.51 38.27
CA GLY A 438 33.36 22.16 37.16
C GLY A 438 32.57 21.21 36.25
N LEU A 439 32.68 19.89 36.43
CA LEU A 439 31.95 18.90 35.63
C LEU A 439 30.44 19.00 35.83
N THR A 440 29.95 19.12 37.07
CA THR A 440 28.51 19.30 37.33
C THR A 440 27.96 20.52 36.60
N LYS A 441 28.65 21.66 36.69
CA LYS A 441 28.23 22.90 36.02
C LYS A 441 28.14 22.68 34.50
N ARG A 442 29.15 22.03 33.92
CA ARG A 442 29.18 21.70 32.49
C ARG A 442 28.02 20.78 32.08
N ILE A 443 27.68 19.78 32.90
CA ILE A 443 26.53 18.89 32.65
C ILE A 443 25.23 19.68 32.72
N LEU A 444 25.04 20.52 33.76
CA LEU A 444 23.85 21.34 33.93
C LEU A 444 23.65 22.32 32.76
N ASP A 445 24.73 22.91 32.26
CA ASP A 445 24.68 23.82 31.11
C ASP A 445 24.29 23.10 29.81
N ALA A 446 24.59 21.80 29.69
CA ALA A 446 24.22 20.96 28.54
C ALA A 446 22.79 20.41 28.59
N VAL A 447 22.22 20.22 29.79
CA VAL A 447 20.83 19.73 29.94
C VAL A 447 19.80 20.80 29.52
N GLY A 448 20.10 22.09 29.73
CA GLY A 448 19.17 23.18 29.40
C GLY A 448 17.84 23.11 30.18
N GLU A 449 16.83 23.87 29.72
CA GLU A 449 15.48 23.90 30.34
C GLU A 449 14.41 23.12 29.54
N GLU A 450 14.80 22.38 28.50
CA GLU A 450 13.82 21.69 27.63
C GLU A 450 13.15 20.49 28.34
N PRO A 451 11.83 20.31 28.19
CA PRO A 451 11.12 19.14 28.72
C PRO A 451 11.65 17.82 28.13
N GLY A 452 11.90 16.82 28.99
CA GLY A 452 12.29 15.46 28.55
C GLY A 452 13.80 15.19 28.53
N ASN A 453 14.63 16.08 29.07
CA ASN A 453 16.08 15.89 29.15
C ASN A 453 16.55 15.07 30.37
N LEU A 454 15.68 14.82 31.35
CA LEU A 454 16.03 14.02 32.54
C LEU A 454 16.43 12.57 32.18
N PRO A 455 15.72 11.82 31.32
CA PRO A 455 16.17 10.48 30.91
C PRO A 455 17.51 10.50 30.16
N LEU A 456 17.78 11.55 29.37
CA LEU A 456 19.06 11.73 28.69
C LEU A 456 20.20 12.00 29.68
N LEU A 457 19.94 12.84 30.68
CA LEU A 457 20.87 13.10 31.78
C LEU A 457 21.20 11.80 32.53
N GLU A 458 20.19 11.05 32.96
CA GLU A 458 20.37 9.75 33.64
C GLU A 458 21.16 8.76 32.77
N PHE A 459 20.87 8.69 31.46
CA PHE A 459 21.64 7.84 30.56
C PHE A 459 23.10 8.28 30.46
N ALA A 460 23.35 9.58 30.27
CA ALA A 460 24.70 10.12 30.19
C ALA A 460 25.49 9.91 31.50
N LEU A 461 24.85 10.09 32.67
CA LEU A 461 25.45 9.81 33.97
C LEU A 461 25.74 8.32 34.16
N THR A 462 24.86 7.44 33.68
CA THR A 462 25.10 5.99 33.67
C THR A 462 26.33 5.63 32.83
N GLN A 463 26.45 6.20 31.62
CA GLN A 463 27.61 5.96 30.75
C GLN A 463 28.90 6.58 31.31
N LEU A 464 28.79 7.76 31.92
CA LEU A 464 29.89 8.42 32.60
C LEU A 464 30.38 7.59 33.80
N TRP A 465 29.47 7.00 34.57
CA TRP A 465 29.78 6.10 35.68
C TRP A 465 30.56 4.87 35.22
N LYS A 466 30.19 4.26 34.10
CA LYS A 466 30.93 3.13 33.51
C LYS A 466 32.36 3.48 33.10
N LYS A 467 32.63 4.75 32.77
CA LYS A 467 33.96 5.25 32.39
C LYS A 467 34.70 5.94 33.55
N GLN A 468 34.25 5.75 34.79
CA GLN A 468 34.93 6.29 35.96
C GLN A 468 36.35 5.72 36.10
N ARG A 469 37.26 6.51 36.68
CA ARG A 469 38.62 6.07 37.02
C ARG A 469 38.95 6.49 38.43
N ASP A 470 39.46 5.56 39.23
CA ASP A 470 39.86 5.80 40.63
C ASP A 470 38.78 6.48 41.48
N GLY A 471 37.52 6.06 41.31
CA GLY A 471 36.37 6.64 42.02
C GLY A 471 36.09 8.10 41.64
N LYS A 472 36.44 8.52 40.41
CA LYS A 472 36.23 9.88 39.91
C LYS A 472 35.58 9.91 38.53
N LEU A 473 34.55 10.75 38.35
CA LEU A 473 33.96 11.09 37.06
C LEU A 473 34.70 12.31 36.48
N THR A 474 35.10 12.23 35.21
CA THR A 474 36.04 13.21 34.61
C THR A 474 35.47 13.88 33.37
N HIS A 475 35.99 15.07 33.05
CA HIS A 475 35.69 15.77 31.80
C HIS A 475 36.07 14.93 30.58
N ALA A 476 37.23 14.27 30.61
CA ALA A 476 37.68 13.41 29.51
C ALA A 476 36.70 12.25 29.25
N ALA A 477 36.18 11.61 30.30
CA ALA A 477 35.16 10.57 30.16
C ALA A 477 33.82 11.14 29.65
N TYR A 478 33.44 12.34 30.10
CA TYR A 478 32.25 13.05 29.63
C TYR A 478 32.34 13.42 28.14
N ASP A 479 33.51 13.85 27.68
CA ASP A 479 33.79 14.11 26.26
C ASP A 479 33.79 12.82 25.44
N ALA A 480 34.33 11.72 25.98
CA ALA A 480 34.35 10.41 25.33
C ALA A 480 32.94 9.83 25.10
N ILE A 481 31.98 10.10 26.00
CA ILE A 481 30.58 9.73 25.77
C ILE A 481 29.84 10.73 24.86
N GLY A 482 30.43 11.89 24.55
CA GLY A 482 29.83 12.94 23.72
C GLY A 482 28.87 13.88 24.46
N GLY A 483 28.96 13.93 25.79
CA GLY A 483 28.07 14.74 26.64
C GLY A 483 26.63 14.23 26.70
N VAL A 484 25.73 15.01 27.32
CA VAL A 484 24.32 14.61 27.53
C VAL A 484 23.57 14.44 26.21
N GLU A 485 23.79 15.33 25.25
CA GLU A 485 23.08 15.33 23.97
C GLU A 485 23.37 14.09 23.12
N LYS A 486 24.64 13.65 23.06
CA LYS A 486 25.08 12.60 22.14
C LYS A 486 25.35 11.25 22.79
N ALA A 487 25.36 11.16 24.13
CA ALA A 487 25.62 9.90 24.84
C ALA A 487 24.79 8.73 24.29
N LEU A 488 23.47 8.93 24.13
CA LEU A 488 22.58 7.88 23.65
C LEU A 488 22.85 7.50 22.18
N SER A 489 23.08 8.49 21.31
CA SER A 489 23.40 8.23 19.90
C SER A 489 24.77 7.57 19.73
N ASN A 490 25.77 7.96 20.52
CA ASN A 490 27.10 7.38 20.46
C ASN A 490 27.08 5.92 20.94
N HIS A 491 26.38 5.64 22.04
CA HIS A 491 26.15 4.26 22.50
C HIS A 491 25.45 3.43 21.41
N ALA A 492 24.42 3.98 20.75
CA ALA A 492 23.75 3.30 19.65
C ALA A 492 24.67 3.01 18.45
N GLU A 493 25.56 3.95 18.07
CA GLU A 493 26.57 3.70 17.03
C GLU A 493 27.63 2.68 17.48
N GLU A 494 28.08 2.71 18.74
CA GLU A 494 29.04 1.74 19.29
C GLU A 494 28.46 0.32 19.26
N VAL A 495 27.21 0.14 19.69
CA VAL A 495 26.49 -1.15 19.63
C VAL A 495 26.28 -1.58 18.18
N TYR A 496 25.84 -0.67 17.31
CA TYR A 496 25.64 -0.96 15.89
C TYR A 496 26.94 -1.36 15.18
N ALA A 497 28.08 -0.75 15.53
CA ALA A 497 29.37 -1.07 14.94
C ALA A 497 29.86 -2.50 15.23
N GLN A 498 29.35 -3.14 16.29
CA GLN A 498 29.68 -4.52 16.67
C GLN A 498 28.89 -5.56 15.87
N PHE A 499 27.87 -5.15 15.12
CA PHE A 499 27.04 -6.05 14.33
C PHE A 499 27.70 -6.45 13.00
N SER A 500 27.42 -7.67 12.55
CA SER A 500 27.77 -8.17 11.23
C SER A 500 26.98 -7.49 10.11
N VAL A 501 27.40 -7.67 8.86
CA VAL A 501 26.73 -7.09 7.68
C VAL A 501 25.27 -7.53 7.55
N LEU A 502 24.94 -8.76 7.96
CA LEU A 502 23.55 -9.23 7.98
C LEU A 502 22.75 -8.53 9.08
N GLU A 503 23.30 -8.49 10.29
CA GLU A 503 22.68 -7.83 11.44
C GLU A 503 22.49 -6.33 11.24
N HIS A 504 23.35 -5.65 10.45
CA HIS A 504 23.14 -4.25 10.06
C HIS A 504 21.83 -4.04 9.30
N LYS A 505 21.49 -4.95 8.38
CA LYS A 505 20.22 -4.88 7.64
C LYS A 505 19.03 -5.23 8.53
N GLN A 506 19.21 -6.20 9.44
CA GLN A 506 18.17 -6.58 10.41
C GLN A 506 17.90 -5.44 11.39
N ALA A 507 18.94 -4.82 11.97
CA ALA A 507 18.83 -3.66 12.86
C ALA A 507 18.09 -2.50 12.18
N GLN A 508 18.42 -2.19 10.93
CA GLN A 508 17.70 -1.16 10.16
C GLN A 508 16.21 -1.48 10.09
N LYS A 509 15.84 -2.72 9.71
CA LYS A 509 14.43 -3.15 9.65
C LYS A 509 13.73 -3.07 11.00
N ILE A 510 14.39 -3.54 12.07
CA ILE A 510 13.88 -3.48 13.45
C ILE A 510 13.55 -2.03 13.79
N PHE A 511 14.54 -1.13 13.78
CA PHE A 511 14.34 0.25 14.24
C PHE A 511 13.30 1.02 13.40
N ILE A 512 13.23 0.79 12.08
CA ILE A 512 12.20 1.40 11.23
C ILE A 512 10.79 0.96 11.65
N GLN A 513 10.59 -0.31 12.05
CA GLN A 513 9.29 -0.82 12.51
C GLN A 513 8.89 -0.28 13.90
N LEU A 514 9.86 0.19 14.69
CA LEU A 514 9.66 0.78 16.02
C LEU A 514 9.40 2.29 16.02
N VAL A 515 9.32 2.91 14.84
CA VAL A 515 9.03 4.34 14.70
C VAL A 515 7.74 4.54 13.92
N ARG A 516 6.89 5.44 14.41
CA ARG A 516 5.73 5.97 13.70
C ARG A 516 6.07 7.38 13.19
N PRO A 517 6.07 7.59 11.86
CA PRO A 517 6.33 8.91 11.30
C PRO A 517 5.18 9.87 11.63
N GLY A 518 5.52 11.09 12.06
CA GLY A 518 4.52 12.14 12.31
C GLY A 518 4.07 12.82 11.01
N GLU A 519 2.78 13.13 10.87
CA GLU A 519 2.24 13.99 9.80
C GLU A 519 2.24 15.45 10.27
N GLY A 520 3.40 16.12 10.15
CA GLY A 520 3.59 17.49 10.65
C GLY A 520 3.98 17.60 12.13
N THR A 521 4.06 16.47 12.83
CA THR A 521 4.61 16.33 14.19
C THR A 521 5.96 15.60 14.16
N PRO A 522 6.76 15.66 15.24
CA PRO A 522 7.96 14.82 15.37
C PRO A 522 7.63 13.33 15.26
N ASP A 523 8.59 12.55 14.77
CA ASP A 523 8.49 11.09 14.74
C ASP A 523 8.48 10.55 16.18
N ILE A 524 7.56 9.64 16.47
CA ILE A 524 7.36 9.07 17.81
C ILE A 524 7.68 7.59 17.80
N ARG A 525 8.02 7.04 18.98
CA ARG A 525 8.23 5.61 19.14
C ARG A 525 6.92 4.83 19.01
N ARG A 526 7.03 3.58 18.59
CA ARG A 526 5.93 2.63 18.39
C ARG A 526 6.34 1.27 18.93
N GLN A 527 5.41 0.61 19.62
CA GLN A 527 5.52 -0.79 19.97
C GLN A 527 5.22 -1.67 18.75
N ALA A 528 6.09 -2.65 18.48
CA ALA A 528 5.92 -3.64 17.41
C ALA A 528 5.91 -5.06 17.97
N THR A 529 5.20 -5.98 17.31
CA THR A 529 5.16 -7.39 17.72
C THR A 529 6.32 -8.17 17.13
N ARG A 530 6.64 -9.33 17.70
CA ARG A 530 7.64 -10.26 17.16
C ARG A 530 7.36 -10.66 15.71
N ALA A 531 6.09 -10.82 15.35
CA ALA A 531 5.68 -11.10 13.97
C ALA A 531 5.90 -9.91 13.02
N GLU A 532 5.72 -8.68 13.49
CA GLU A 532 5.97 -7.46 12.70
C GLU A 532 7.45 -7.19 12.48
N VAL A 533 8.28 -7.51 13.47
CA VAL A 533 9.74 -7.31 13.39
C VAL A 533 10.43 -8.46 12.64
N GLY A 534 9.79 -9.63 12.55
CA GLY A 534 10.31 -10.84 11.94
C GLY A 534 10.96 -11.76 12.96
N GLU A 535 10.60 -13.05 12.94
CA GLU A 535 11.10 -14.02 13.92
C GLU A 535 12.62 -14.19 13.85
N GLU A 536 13.19 -14.07 12.66
CA GLU A 536 14.63 -14.17 12.42
C GLU A 536 15.43 -13.00 13.04
N ASN A 537 14.76 -11.92 13.41
CA ASN A 537 15.37 -10.72 13.98
C ASN A 537 15.29 -10.70 15.52
N TRP A 538 14.60 -11.66 16.13
CA TRP A 538 14.28 -11.61 17.56
C TRP A 538 15.49 -11.82 18.48
N ASP A 539 16.47 -12.63 18.08
CA ASP A 539 17.72 -12.76 18.84
C ASP A 539 18.52 -11.46 18.85
N LEU A 540 18.46 -10.69 17.75
CA LEU A 540 19.05 -9.35 17.69
C LEU A 540 18.25 -8.35 18.55
N VAL A 541 16.92 -8.44 18.59
CA VAL A 541 16.08 -7.64 19.50
C VAL A 541 16.46 -7.87 20.95
N LYS A 542 16.69 -9.12 21.38
CA LYS A 542 17.14 -9.42 22.75
C LYS A 542 18.47 -8.76 23.05
N ARG A 543 19.46 -8.88 22.15
CA ARG A 543 20.75 -8.19 22.31
C ARG A 543 20.63 -6.67 22.34
N LEU A 544 19.76 -6.10 21.50
CA LEU A 544 19.47 -4.66 21.54
C LEU A 544 18.79 -4.25 22.86
N ALA A 545 18.03 -5.14 23.49
CA ALA A 545 17.41 -4.90 24.79
C ALA A 545 18.44 -5.00 25.92
N ASP A 546 19.35 -5.97 25.86
CA ASP A 546 20.49 -6.09 26.78
C ASP A 546 21.38 -4.83 26.72
N GLU A 547 21.60 -4.30 25.51
CA GLU A 547 22.31 -3.04 25.27
C GLU A 547 21.47 -1.78 25.51
N ARG A 548 20.21 -1.93 25.98
CA ARG A 548 19.30 -0.85 26.37
C ARG A 548 18.99 0.16 25.26
N LEU A 549 18.87 -0.32 24.03
CA LEU A 549 18.37 0.47 22.89
C LEU A 549 16.88 0.23 22.63
N VAL A 550 16.39 -0.96 22.98
CA VAL A 550 14.96 -1.34 22.91
C VAL A 550 14.50 -1.96 24.23
N VAL A 551 13.19 -1.92 24.49
CA VAL A 551 12.56 -2.64 25.60
C VAL A 551 11.67 -3.70 24.99
N SER A 552 11.76 -4.93 25.48
CA SER A 552 10.83 -5.99 25.12
C SER A 552 9.82 -6.23 26.25
N ASP A 553 8.58 -6.49 25.88
CA ASP A 553 7.50 -6.84 26.81
C ASP A 553 6.78 -8.10 26.31
N ARG A 554 6.33 -8.95 27.24
CA ARG A 554 5.66 -10.22 26.93
C ARG A 554 4.16 -10.07 27.09
N LYS A 555 3.46 -9.97 25.95
CA LYS A 555 2.02 -9.88 25.93
C LYS A 555 1.40 -11.27 25.94
N LYS A 556 0.64 -11.59 27.00
CA LYS A 556 -0.15 -12.84 27.05
C LYS A 556 -1.51 -12.61 26.38
N THR A 557 -1.61 -12.91 25.08
CA THR A 557 -2.89 -12.97 24.37
C THR A 557 -3.57 -14.32 24.63
N THR A 558 -4.90 -14.34 24.78
CA THR A 558 -5.69 -15.54 25.10
C THR A 558 -5.84 -16.46 23.89
N GLY A 559 -5.42 -17.72 24.01
CA GLY A 559 -5.82 -18.82 23.12
C GLY A 559 -4.71 -19.36 22.20
N GLU A 560 -3.77 -18.52 21.78
CA GLU A 560 -2.59 -18.90 21.00
C GLU A 560 -1.37 -18.10 21.50
N ALA A 561 -0.17 -18.52 21.08
CA ALA A 561 1.17 -18.17 21.58
C ALA A 561 1.35 -16.80 22.27
N GLN A 562 2.18 -16.80 23.33
CA GLN A 562 2.69 -15.58 23.97
C GLN A 562 3.27 -14.64 22.91
N GLU A 563 2.69 -13.46 22.75
CA GLU A 563 3.12 -12.51 21.73
C GLU A 563 4.12 -11.53 22.35
N GLU A 564 5.39 -11.71 22.02
CA GLU A 564 6.44 -10.81 22.50
C GLU A 564 6.43 -9.52 21.67
N THR A 565 6.63 -8.38 22.34
CA THR A 565 6.61 -7.04 21.73
C THR A 565 7.91 -6.30 22.05
N VAL A 566 8.22 -5.29 21.25
CA VAL A 566 9.43 -4.48 21.38
C VAL A 566 9.14 -3.01 21.06
N GLU A 567 9.80 -2.09 21.74
CA GLU A 567 9.72 -0.64 21.53
C GLU A 567 11.11 0.01 21.71
N ILE A 568 11.36 1.15 21.06
CA ILE A 568 12.56 1.97 21.36
C ILE A 568 12.50 2.47 22.80
N VAL A 569 13.61 2.38 23.53
CA VAL A 569 13.66 2.80 24.94
C VAL A 569 13.30 4.27 25.11
N HIS A 570 13.76 5.15 24.22
CA HIS A 570 13.50 6.60 24.32
C HIS A 570 13.42 7.30 22.96
N GLU A 571 12.50 8.25 22.79
CA GLU A 571 12.31 9.03 21.55
C GLU A 571 13.53 9.87 21.15
N ALA A 572 14.40 10.20 22.12
CA ALA A 572 15.66 10.89 21.83
C ALA A 572 16.57 10.06 20.91
N LEU A 573 16.45 8.74 20.89
CA LEU A 573 17.15 7.91 19.92
C LEU A 573 16.70 8.24 18.49
N ILE A 574 15.42 8.53 18.29
CA ILE A 574 14.85 8.93 16.98
C ILE A 574 15.36 10.33 16.58
N ARG A 575 15.48 11.25 17.55
CA ARG A 575 15.86 12.65 17.31
C ARG A 575 17.36 12.88 17.11
N GLU A 576 18.19 12.17 17.87
CA GLU A 576 19.63 12.41 17.91
C GLU A 576 20.44 11.40 17.08
N TRP A 577 19.93 10.18 16.88
CA TRP A 577 20.65 9.17 16.11
C TRP A 577 20.56 9.44 14.61
N GLN A 578 21.60 10.07 14.06
CA GLN A 578 21.71 10.47 12.66
C GLN A 578 21.37 9.33 11.68
N ARG A 579 21.82 8.11 11.98
CA ARG A 579 21.57 6.93 11.15
C ARG A 579 20.10 6.54 11.12
N LEU A 580 19.44 6.49 12.28
CA LEU A 580 18.00 6.23 12.35
C LEU A 580 17.19 7.30 11.63
N ARG A 581 17.56 8.58 11.76
CA ARG A 581 16.92 9.67 10.99
C ARG A 581 17.07 9.50 9.49
N LYS A 582 18.24 9.07 9.03
CA LYS A 582 18.47 8.79 7.62
C LYS A 582 17.58 7.65 7.13
N TRP A 583 17.54 6.54 7.87
CA TRP A 583 16.65 5.42 7.57
C TRP A 583 15.17 5.86 7.53
N MET A 584 14.72 6.59 8.54
CA MET A 584 13.35 7.10 8.58
C MET A 584 13.03 8.05 7.44
N LYS A 585 13.98 8.86 6.97
CA LYS A 585 13.81 9.75 5.82
C LYS A 585 13.66 8.96 4.52
N GLU A 586 14.43 7.90 4.34
CA GLU A 586 14.42 7.04 3.15
C GLU A 586 13.15 6.17 3.10
N ASP A 587 12.70 5.66 4.25
CA ASP A 587 11.57 4.73 4.37
C ASP A 587 10.24 5.42 4.75
N ARG A 588 10.20 6.76 4.83
CA ARG A 588 9.02 7.52 5.32
C ARG A 588 7.74 7.22 4.55
N ALA A 589 7.83 7.16 3.22
CA ALA A 589 6.67 6.91 2.35
C ALA A 589 6.05 5.53 2.62
N PHE A 590 6.91 4.51 2.74
CA PHE A 590 6.49 3.15 3.08
C PHE A 590 5.85 3.09 4.47
N ARG A 591 6.46 3.75 5.47
CA ARG A 591 5.94 3.74 6.84
C ARG A 591 4.62 4.49 7.01
N LEU A 592 4.45 5.64 6.34
CA LEU A 592 3.16 6.33 6.31
C LEU A 592 2.07 5.48 5.68
N TRP A 593 2.37 4.82 4.56
CA TRP A 593 1.43 3.90 3.91
C TRP A 593 1.09 2.70 4.82
N GLN A 594 2.08 2.07 5.45
CA GLN A 594 1.87 0.91 6.32
C GLN A 594 1.01 1.25 7.56
N GLU A 595 1.17 2.44 8.14
CA GLU A 595 0.30 2.90 9.23
C GLU A 595 -1.13 3.18 8.80
N ARG A 596 -1.34 3.67 7.56
CA ARG A 596 -2.68 3.80 6.97
C ARG A 596 -3.31 2.43 6.69
N LEU A 597 -2.53 1.48 6.17
CA LEU A 597 -2.95 0.09 5.97
C LEU A 597 -3.44 -0.53 7.28
N ARG A 598 -2.66 -0.39 8.37
CA ARG A 598 -3.02 -0.92 9.69
C ARG A 598 -4.26 -0.25 10.27
N THR A 599 -4.46 1.04 10.01
CA THR A 599 -5.70 1.73 10.39
C THR A 599 -6.90 1.14 9.67
N ALA A 600 -6.80 0.89 8.36
CA ALA A 600 -7.86 0.25 7.59
C ALA A 600 -8.12 -1.21 8.04
N MET A 601 -7.07 -1.97 8.35
CA MET A 601 -7.19 -3.33 8.91
C MET A 601 -7.96 -3.33 10.23
N ARG A 602 -7.62 -2.43 11.15
CA ARG A 602 -8.33 -2.31 12.44
C ARG A 602 -9.79 -1.94 12.22
N GLN A 603 -10.08 -1.04 11.29
CA GLN A 603 -11.45 -0.69 10.94
C GLN A 603 -12.21 -1.93 10.46
N TRP A 604 -11.63 -2.71 9.55
CA TRP A 604 -12.20 -3.96 9.07
C TRP A 604 -12.45 -4.97 10.18
N GLU A 605 -11.52 -5.13 11.12
CA GLU A 605 -11.72 -5.98 12.30
C GLU A 605 -12.86 -5.49 13.20
N THR A 606 -12.96 -4.18 13.42
CA THR A 606 -14.02 -3.60 14.26
C THR A 606 -15.40 -3.63 13.62
N THR A 607 -15.48 -3.69 12.28
CA THR A 607 -16.73 -3.82 11.53
C THR A 607 -17.11 -5.29 11.30
N ASP A 608 -16.71 -6.19 12.20
CA ASP A 608 -16.92 -7.64 12.10
C ASP A 608 -16.53 -8.22 10.73
N LYS A 609 -15.42 -7.71 10.18
CA LYS A 609 -14.85 -8.09 8.88
C LYS A 609 -15.75 -7.81 7.67
N ASP A 610 -16.57 -6.78 7.74
CA ASP A 610 -17.35 -6.27 6.59
C ASP A 610 -16.48 -6.05 5.34
N ASP A 611 -16.85 -6.68 4.23
CA ASP A 611 -16.18 -6.55 2.93
C ASP A 611 -16.10 -5.07 2.48
N GLY A 612 -17.05 -4.21 2.89
CA GLY A 612 -17.03 -2.77 2.60
C GLY A 612 -15.86 -1.99 3.22
N ALA A 613 -15.20 -2.55 4.24
CA ALA A 613 -14.03 -1.96 4.89
C ALA A 613 -12.68 -2.45 4.30
N LEU A 614 -12.71 -3.39 3.35
CA LEU A 614 -11.53 -3.82 2.58
C LEU A 614 -11.04 -2.71 1.64
N LEU A 615 -9.78 -2.80 1.20
CA LEU A 615 -9.19 -1.76 0.36
C LEU A 615 -9.81 -1.75 -1.05
N GLY A 616 -10.17 -0.56 -1.53
CA GLY A 616 -10.65 -0.34 -2.89
C GLY A 616 -9.87 0.74 -3.65
N GLY A 617 -10.01 0.74 -4.98
CA GLY A 617 -9.50 1.81 -5.85
C GLY A 617 -7.99 2.07 -5.68
N PHE A 618 -7.64 3.34 -5.46
CA PHE A 618 -6.24 3.79 -5.33
C PHE A 618 -5.48 3.12 -4.18
N LEU A 619 -6.11 2.96 -3.01
CA LEU A 619 -5.47 2.37 -1.83
C LEU A 619 -5.07 0.90 -2.05
N LEU A 620 -5.89 0.15 -2.78
CA LEU A 620 -5.58 -1.23 -3.16
C LEU A 620 -4.45 -1.31 -4.18
N SER A 621 -4.42 -0.41 -5.18
CA SER A 621 -3.32 -0.34 -6.15
C SER A 621 -1.99 0.04 -5.50
N GLU A 622 -2.01 0.97 -4.54
CA GLU A 622 -0.83 1.32 -3.76
C GLU A 622 -0.35 0.14 -2.90
N ALA A 623 -1.27 -0.58 -2.27
CA ALA A 623 -0.94 -1.78 -1.49
C ALA A 623 -0.35 -2.91 -2.34
N GLU A 624 -0.86 -3.12 -3.55
CA GLU A 624 -0.33 -4.09 -4.52
C GLU A 624 1.11 -3.75 -4.94
N ALA A 625 1.40 -2.46 -5.16
CA ALA A 625 2.75 -1.99 -5.51
C ALA A 625 3.76 -2.21 -4.38
N TRP A 626 3.41 -1.85 -3.14
CA TRP A 626 4.28 -2.08 -1.98
C TRP A 626 4.47 -3.55 -1.66
N GLN A 627 3.43 -4.37 -1.80
CA GLN A 627 3.53 -5.82 -1.62
C GLN A 627 4.52 -6.46 -2.61
N GLN A 628 4.57 -6.01 -3.86
CA GLN A 628 5.54 -6.50 -4.85
C GLN A 628 6.98 -6.09 -4.53
N GLN A 629 7.19 -4.88 -4.00
CA GLN A 629 8.52 -4.34 -3.74
C GLN A 629 9.10 -4.81 -2.40
N ARG A 630 8.27 -4.96 -1.35
CA ARG A 630 8.71 -5.15 0.04
C ARG A 630 7.94 -6.24 0.79
N LEU A 631 7.61 -7.34 0.11
CA LEU A 631 6.85 -8.45 0.67
C LEU A 631 7.36 -8.93 2.05
N ALA A 632 8.68 -9.03 2.21
CA ALA A 632 9.31 -9.54 3.43
C ALA A 632 9.14 -8.63 4.66
N GLU A 633 8.79 -7.35 4.48
CA GLU A 633 8.59 -6.36 5.55
C GLU A 633 7.10 -6.20 5.94
N LEU A 634 6.21 -6.93 5.27
CA LEU A 634 4.79 -7.01 5.61
C LEU A 634 4.51 -8.20 6.53
N SER A 635 3.72 -7.99 7.57
CA SER A 635 3.26 -9.06 8.46
C SER A 635 2.33 -10.04 7.72
N GLN A 636 2.13 -11.24 8.27
CA GLN A 636 1.22 -12.21 7.67
C GLN A 636 -0.21 -11.67 7.61
N GLU A 637 -0.65 -10.95 8.64
CA GLU A 637 -1.98 -10.32 8.71
C GLU A 637 -2.15 -9.24 7.64
N GLU A 638 -1.14 -8.39 7.44
CA GLU A 638 -1.14 -7.36 6.39
C GLU A 638 -1.26 -8.00 5.01
N ARG A 639 -0.51 -9.09 4.75
CA ARG A 639 -0.58 -9.82 3.47
C ARG A 639 -1.94 -10.44 3.25
N VAL A 640 -2.54 -11.04 4.29
CA VAL A 640 -3.89 -11.64 4.21
C VAL A 640 -4.93 -10.56 3.91
N PHE A 641 -4.87 -9.41 4.59
CA PHE A 641 -5.80 -8.31 4.36
C PHE A 641 -5.72 -7.76 2.92
N ILE A 642 -4.52 -7.60 2.38
CA ILE A 642 -4.32 -7.20 0.98
C ILE A 642 -4.88 -8.26 0.03
N GLN A 643 -4.62 -9.55 0.29
CA GLN A 643 -5.14 -10.66 -0.54
C GLN A 643 -6.67 -10.73 -0.52
N LEU A 644 -7.30 -10.52 0.63
CA LEU A 644 -8.76 -10.45 0.75
C LEU A 644 -9.32 -9.27 -0.04
N SER A 645 -8.66 -8.11 0.02
CA SER A 645 -9.05 -6.92 -0.76
C SER A 645 -8.92 -7.16 -2.27
N LEU A 646 -7.85 -7.82 -2.72
CA LEU A 646 -7.67 -8.23 -4.12
C LEU A 646 -8.74 -9.23 -4.55
N ALA A 647 -9.06 -10.22 -3.71
CA ALA A 647 -10.10 -11.20 -3.98
C ALA A 647 -11.49 -10.54 -4.06
N LEU A 648 -11.78 -9.55 -3.22
CA LEU A 648 -13.02 -8.77 -3.29
C LEU A 648 -13.11 -8.00 -4.62
N ARG A 649 -12.04 -7.28 -5.02
CA ARG A 649 -11.99 -6.60 -6.33
C ARG A 649 -12.29 -7.56 -7.48
N ASP A 650 -11.73 -8.76 -7.46
CA ASP A 650 -11.95 -9.76 -8.49
C ASP A 650 -13.38 -10.34 -8.44
N ARG A 651 -13.94 -10.54 -7.24
CA ARG A 651 -15.35 -10.92 -7.05
C ARG A 651 -16.30 -9.86 -7.57
N GLU A 652 -16.15 -8.59 -7.18
CA GLU A 652 -16.97 -7.48 -7.65
C GLU A 652 -16.88 -7.30 -9.17
N LYS A 653 -15.69 -7.45 -9.74
CA LYS A 653 -15.50 -7.41 -11.19
C LYS A 653 -16.27 -8.55 -11.86
N ASN A 654 -16.18 -9.77 -11.33
CA ASN A 654 -16.90 -10.93 -11.84
C ASN A 654 -18.41 -10.81 -11.62
N GLU A 655 -18.87 -10.24 -10.51
CA GLU A 655 -20.28 -9.97 -10.24
C GLU A 655 -20.83 -8.88 -11.12
N ARG A 656 -20.09 -7.79 -11.39
CA ARG A 656 -20.49 -6.80 -12.40
C ARG A 656 -20.60 -7.43 -13.78
N ILE A 657 -19.74 -8.39 -14.12
CA ILE A 657 -19.85 -9.18 -15.35
C ILE A 657 -21.12 -10.06 -15.30
N ARG A 658 -21.39 -10.77 -14.20
CA ARG A 658 -22.59 -11.62 -14.04
C ARG A 658 -23.90 -10.83 -13.98
N LEU A 659 -23.93 -9.67 -13.30
CA LEU A 659 -25.06 -8.76 -13.26
C LEU A 659 -25.33 -8.17 -14.63
N ARG A 660 -24.29 -7.79 -15.38
CA ARG A 660 -24.46 -7.43 -16.79
C ARG A 660 -25.05 -8.59 -17.58
N GLN A 661 -24.56 -9.81 -17.38
CA GLN A 661 -25.09 -11.02 -18.03
C GLN A 661 -26.55 -11.32 -17.63
N HIS A 662 -26.94 -11.17 -16.37
CA HIS A 662 -28.30 -11.39 -15.86
C HIS A 662 -29.26 -10.26 -16.22
N ILE A 663 -28.80 -9.00 -16.26
CA ILE A 663 -29.60 -7.88 -16.78
C ILE A 663 -29.80 -8.07 -18.28
N THR A 664 -28.77 -8.45 -19.05
CA THR A 664 -28.95 -8.76 -20.46
C THR A 664 -29.88 -9.96 -20.67
N LEU A 665 -29.75 -11.02 -19.86
CA LEU A 665 -30.62 -12.20 -19.97
C LEU A 665 -32.05 -11.90 -19.51
N GLY A 666 -32.23 -11.12 -18.45
CA GLY A 666 -33.52 -10.68 -17.93
C GLY A 666 -34.23 -9.69 -18.86
N LEU A 667 -33.49 -8.82 -19.56
CA LEU A 667 -34.02 -8.01 -20.66
C LEU A 667 -34.42 -8.88 -21.85
N VAL A 668 -33.64 -9.91 -22.18
CA VAL A 668 -33.99 -10.86 -23.26
C VAL A 668 -35.25 -11.67 -22.90
N ILE A 669 -35.37 -12.17 -21.66
CA ILE A 669 -36.53 -12.93 -21.20
C ILE A 669 -37.75 -12.03 -21.02
N GLY A 670 -37.58 -10.84 -20.44
CA GLY A 670 -38.62 -9.84 -20.28
C GLY A 670 -39.17 -9.37 -21.62
N LEU A 671 -38.27 -9.10 -22.58
CA LEU A 671 -38.65 -8.85 -23.96
C LEU A 671 -39.42 -10.05 -24.51
N SER A 672 -38.90 -11.28 -24.39
CA SER A 672 -39.56 -12.51 -24.87
C SER A 672 -40.98 -12.75 -24.29
N ILE A 673 -41.21 -12.45 -23.01
CA ILE A 673 -42.53 -12.58 -22.37
C ILE A 673 -43.48 -11.48 -22.86
N THR A 674 -43.00 -10.24 -23.01
CA THR A 674 -43.80 -9.16 -23.60
C THR A 674 -44.11 -9.43 -25.07
N THR A 675 -43.18 -10.01 -25.84
CA THR A 675 -43.42 -10.45 -27.21
C THR A 675 -44.39 -11.62 -27.24
N ALA A 676 -44.33 -12.58 -26.32
CA ALA A 676 -45.28 -13.69 -26.25
C ALA A 676 -46.71 -13.24 -25.90
N LEU A 677 -46.86 -12.27 -24.99
CA LEU A 677 -48.17 -11.70 -24.62
C LEU A 677 -48.74 -10.82 -25.74
N ALA A 678 -47.88 -10.05 -26.42
CA ALA A 678 -48.24 -9.30 -27.62
C ALA A 678 -48.58 -10.21 -28.80
N VAL A 679 -47.86 -11.33 -28.96
CA VAL A 679 -48.15 -12.35 -29.99
C VAL A 679 -49.45 -13.08 -29.67
N PHE A 680 -49.76 -13.41 -28.41
CA PHE A 680 -51.01 -14.07 -28.03
C PHE A 680 -52.25 -13.19 -28.26
N THR A 681 -52.14 -11.89 -27.95
CA THR A 681 -53.19 -10.90 -28.22
C THR A 681 -53.32 -10.57 -29.71
N TYR A 682 -52.20 -10.54 -30.44
CA TYR A 682 -52.16 -10.37 -31.90
C TYR A 682 -52.68 -11.61 -32.65
N TRP A 683 -52.46 -12.82 -32.15
CA TRP A 683 -52.91 -14.07 -32.77
C TRP A 683 -54.43 -14.22 -32.75
N GLN A 684 -55.12 -13.72 -31.71
CA GLN A 684 -56.58 -13.66 -31.67
C GLN A 684 -57.19 -12.63 -32.63
N TRP A 685 -56.45 -11.57 -32.99
CA TRP A 685 -56.88 -10.55 -33.95
C TRP A 685 -56.55 -10.94 -35.41
N ARG A 686 -55.42 -11.61 -35.66
CA ARG A 686 -54.95 -11.97 -37.02
C ARG A 686 -55.64 -13.15 -37.70
N LEU A 687 -56.37 -14.01 -36.98
CA LEU A 687 -57.11 -15.12 -37.60
C LEU A 687 -58.30 -14.65 -38.45
N ALA A 688 -58.73 -13.39 -38.29
CA ALA A 688 -59.87 -12.82 -39.02
C ALA A 688 -59.48 -12.02 -40.30
N GLU A 689 -58.24 -11.49 -40.42
CA GLU A 689 -57.85 -10.58 -41.54
C GLU A 689 -56.73 -11.09 -42.47
N ALA A 690 -55.93 -12.10 -42.07
CA ALA A 690 -54.66 -12.40 -42.75
C ALA A 690 -54.72 -13.22 -44.06
N LYS A 691 -55.87 -13.79 -44.47
CA LYS A 691 -55.94 -14.62 -45.71
C LYS A 691 -56.15 -13.84 -47.02
N LEU A 692 -56.49 -12.55 -46.97
CA LEU A 692 -56.85 -11.76 -48.17
C LEU A 692 -55.75 -10.79 -48.66
N HIS A 693 -54.77 -10.44 -47.82
CA HIS A 693 -53.79 -9.39 -48.16
C HIS A 693 -52.51 -9.91 -48.84
N GLU A 694 -52.13 -11.17 -48.64
CA GLU A 694 -50.88 -11.74 -49.16
C GLU A 694 -50.95 -12.06 -50.68
N ILE A 695 -52.13 -12.48 -51.18
CA ILE A 695 -52.35 -12.82 -52.60
C ILE A 695 -52.39 -11.57 -53.50
N ALA A 696 -52.85 -10.43 -52.98
CA ALA A 696 -53.00 -9.20 -53.76
C ALA A 696 -51.65 -8.52 -54.08
N VAL A 697 -50.70 -8.54 -53.14
CA VAL A 697 -49.40 -7.85 -53.29
C VAL A 697 -48.48 -8.60 -54.26
N GLU A 698 -48.52 -9.93 -54.29
CA GLU A 698 -47.70 -10.74 -55.21
C GLU A 698 -48.19 -10.68 -56.68
N GLN A 699 -49.47 -10.35 -56.91
CA GLN A 699 -50.01 -10.07 -58.25
C GLN A 699 -49.59 -8.68 -58.77
N GLU A 700 -49.53 -7.66 -57.90
CA GLU A 700 -49.10 -6.30 -58.28
C GLU A 700 -47.63 -6.26 -58.73
N HIS A 701 -46.74 -6.96 -58.02
CA HIS A 701 -45.30 -7.05 -58.35
C HIS A 701 -45.04 -7.72 -59.72
N ARG A 702 -45.77 -8.80 -60.05
CA ARG A 702 -45.67 -9.48 -61.36
C ARG A 702 -46.28 -8.67 -62.50
N ASN A 703 -47.39 -7.97 -62.27
CA ASN A 703 -48.01 -7.12 -63.29
C ASN A 703 -47.11 -5.94 -63.68
N LEU A 704 -46.46 -5.31 -62.70
CA LEU A 704 -45.53 -4.21 -62.94
C LEU A 704 -44.30 -4.66 -63.74
N ALA A 705 -43.71 -5.81 -63.41
CA ALA A 705 -42.58 -6.36 -64.20
C ALA A 705 -42.97 -6.62 -65.67
N ASN A 706 -44.14 -7.21 -65.92
CA ASN A 706 -44.63 -7.45 -67.28
C ASN A 706 -44.95 -6.14 -68.05
N GLN A 707 -45.35 -5.08 -67.34
CA GLN A 707 -45.56 -3.77 -67.94
C GLN A 707 -44.24 -3.14 -68.38
N ILE A 708 -43.21 -3.21 -67.53
CA ILE A 708 -41.87 -2.67 -67.80
C ILE A 708 -41.18 -3.42 -68.96
N ALA A 709 -41.42 -4.74 -69.09
CA ALA A 709 -40.85 -5.56 -70.15
C ALA A 709 -41.20 -5.11 -71.59
N LYS A 710 -42.31 -4.37 -71.75
CA LYS A 710 -42.74 -3.86 -73.06
C LYS A 710 -42.04 -2.52 -73.34
N VAL A 711 -40.99 -2.57 -74.15
CA VAL A 711 -40.22 -1.39 -74.55
C VAL A 711 -40.19 -1.21 -76.07
N SER A 712 -40.08 0.04 -76.52
CA SER A 712 -39.96 0.45 -77.92
C SER A 712 -38.68 1.27 -78.10
N LEU A 713 -37.96 1.03 -79.20
CA LEU A 713 -36.77 1.80 -79.57
C LEU A 713 -37.20 3.16 -80.13
N VAL A 714 -36.54 4.23 -79.70
CA VAL A 714 -36.62 5.52 -80.38
C VAL A 714 -35.80 5.40 -81.66
N SER A 715 -36.47 5.23 -82.79
CA SER A 715 -35.86 4.90 -84.10
C SER A 715 -34.70 5.82 -84.49
N GLU A 716 -34.79 7.10 -84.15
CA GLU A 716 -33.79 8.13 -84.44
C GLU A 716 -32.48 7.95 -83.65
N THR A 717 -32.48 7.05 -82.65
CA THR A 717 -31.30 6.70 -81.84
C THR A 717 -30.76 5.31 -82.17
N GLU A 718 -31.36 4.61 -83.13
CA GLU A 718 -30.92 3.28 -83.55
C GLU A 718 -29.48 3.32 -84.06
N GLY A 719 -28.65 2.38 -83.59
CA GLY A 719 -27.24 2.28 -83.98
C GLY A 719 -26.29 3.21 -83.20
N PHE A 720 -26.81 4.01 -82.26
CA PHE A 720 -25.99 4.80 -81.34
C PHE A 720 -26.05 4.23 -79.93
N ALA A 721 -24.92 4.19 -79.23
CA ALA A 721 -24.94 3.85 -77.80
C ALA A 721 -25.32 5.10 -76.98
N VAL A 722 -26.40 5.00 -76.21
CA VAL A 722 -26.86 6.08 -75.31
C VAL A 722 -26.34 5.80 -73.91
N THR A 723 -25.57 6.73 -73.34
CA THR A 723 -24.89 6.48 -72.04
C THR A 723 -25.48 7.25 -70.86
N ASN A 724 -25.94 8.48 -71.06
CA ASN A 724 -26.54 9.31 -70.01
C ASN A 724 -27.91 9.81 -70.45
N LEU A 725 -28.82 9.94 -69.48
CA LEU A 725 -30.14 10.51 -69.67
C LEU A 725 -30.42 11.57 -68.62
N SER A 726 -31.08 12.65 -69.05
CA SER A 726 -31.64 13.65 -68.17
C SER A 726 -32.96 14.16 -68.76
N MET A 727 -33.94 14.42 -67.92
CA MET A 727 -35.33 14.64 -68.34
C MET A 727 -35.81 16.03 -67.96
N THR A 728 -36.59 16.65 -68.84
CA THR A 728 -37.43 17.81 -68.54
C THR A 728 -38.88 17.48 -68.87
N LYS A 729 -39.81 18.38 -68.48
CA LYS A 729 -41.22 18.24 -68.87
C LYS A 729 -41.43 18.19 -70.39
N GLU A 730 -40.52 18.78 -71.17
CA GLU A 730 -40.69 18.98 -72.61
C GLU A 730 -39.81 18.05 -73.46
N ALA A 731 -38.75 17.48 -72.89
CA ALA A 731 -37.76 16.74 -73.67
C ALA A 731 -36.90 15.77 -72.83
N VAL A 732 -36.43 14.71 -73.50
CA VAL A 732 -35.36 13.81 -73.05
C VAL A 732 -34.04 14.29 -73.61
N TRP A 733 -33.07 14.57 -72.75
CA TRP A 733 -31.71 14.90 -73.14
C TRP A 733 -30.82 13.68 -72.95
N MET A 734 -29.99 13.40 -73.95
CA MET A 734 -29.20 12.18 -73.99
C MET A 734 -27.82 12.41 -74.57
N THR A 735 -26.88 11.57 -74.15
CA THR A 735 -25.53 11.56 -74.70
C THR A 735 -25.34 10.32 -75.58
N LEU A 736 -24.93 10.53 -76.83
CA LEU A 736 -24.74 9.47 -77.82
C LEU A 736 -23.26 9.18 -78.00
N VAL A 737 -22.88 7.92 -78.18
CA VAL A 737 -21.54 7.49 -78.59
C VAL A 737 -21.64 6.83 -79.95
N THR A 738 -20.89 7.33 -80.94
CA THR A 738 -20.83 6.71 -82.27
C THR A 738 -19.94 5.48 -82.24
N SER A 739 -20.44 4.30 -82.63
CA SER A 739 -19.60 3.12 -82.81
C SER A 739 -18.93 3.16 -84.19
N LYS A 740 -17.61 3.35 -84.23
CA LYS A 740 -16.79 2.87 -85.35
C LYS A 740 -15.61 2.07 -84.80
N ASP A 741 -15.26 1.06 -85.58
CA ASP A 741 -14.32 -0.02 -85.28
C ASP A 741 -12.98 0.44 -84.68
N GLU A 742 -12.46 -0.43 -83.82
CA GLU A 742 -11.07 -0.57 -83.34
C GLU A 742 -10.14 0.65 -83.50
N GLY A 743 -9.95 1.39 -82.40
CA GLY A 743 -8.66 2.05 -82.14
C GLY A 743 -8.67 3.55 -81.84
N ASN A 744 -9.76 4.29 -82.05
CA ASN A 744 -9.80 5.70 -81.63
C ASN A 744 -11.25 6.20 -81.38
N GLN A 745 -11.60 6.49 -80.12
CA GLN A 745 -12.91 7.05 -79.77
C GLN A 745 -12.93 8.57 -79.95
N GLU A 746 -13.64 9.07 -80.96
CA GLU A 746 -14.01 10.48 -81.06
C GLU A 746 -15.53 10.66 -81.28
N GLY A 747 -16.13 11.50 -80.43
CA GLY A 747 -17.51 12.00 -80.55
C GLY A 747 -18.54 11.40 -79.59
N LYS A 748 -18.75 12.02 -78.39
CA LYS A 748 -19.98 11.78 -77.61
C LYS A 748 -20.97 12.95 -77.71
N GLY A 749 -21.86 12.97 -78.68
CA GLY A 749 -22.75 14.11 -78.92
C GLY A 749 -23.84 14.32 -77.86
N LEU A 750 -24.36 15.55 -77.75
CA LEU A 750 -25.58 15.86 -76.98
C LEU A 750 -26.77 15.92 -77.93
N MET A 751 -27.80 15.12 -77.67
CA MET A 751 -29.05 15.09 -78.42
C MET A 751 -30.23 15.35 -77.49
N ARG A 752 -31.27 15.99 -78.02
CA ARG A 752 -32.55 16.21 -77.38
C ARG A 752 -33.63 15.47 -78.17
N TYR A 753 -34.50 14.74 -77.50
CA TYR A 753 -35.73 14.18 -78.04
C TYR A 753 -36.91 14.96 -77.47
N ASP A 754 -37.77 15.52 -78.32
CA ASP A 754 -38.92 16.32 -77.88
C ASP A 754 -40.09 15.41 -77.51
N LEU A 755 -40.58 15.51 -76.26
CA LEU A 755 -41.65 14.65 -75.75
C LEU A 755 -43.02 15.00 -76.35
N LEU A 756 -43.21 16.24 -76.80
CA LEU A 756 -44.51 16.73 -77.30
C LEU A 756 -44.65 16.57 -78.81
N LYS A 757 -43.59 16.87 -79.56
CA LYS A 757 -43.61 16.87 -81.03
C LYS A 757 -43.12 15.57 -81.65
N GLY A 758 -42.35 14.78 -80.91
CA GLY A 758 -41.58 13.66 -81.47
C GLY A 758 -40.43 14.16 -82.35
N GLY A 759 -39.34 13.40 -82.38
CA GLY A 759 -38.15 13.71 -83.16
C GLY A 759 -36.98 14.26 -82.34
N THR A 760 -35.80 14.17 -82.95
CA THR A 760 -34.51 14.47 -82.31
C THR A 760 -33.86 15.74 -82.86
N GLN A 761 -33.11 16.43 -82.02
CA GLN A 761 -32.28 17.57 -82.37
C GLN A 761 -30.90 17.40 -81.74
N THR A 762 -29.84 17.47 -82.56
CA THR A 762 -28.45 17.41 -82.09
C THR A 762 -27.95 18.81 -81.71
N TYR A 763 -27.35 18.95 -80.53
CA TYR A 763 -26.85 20.22 -79.98
C TYR A 763 -25.32 20.29 -79.93
N LEU A 764 -24.64 19.14 -79.80
CA LEU A 764 -23.18 19.04 -79.85
C LEU A 764 -22.80 17.80 -80.66
N GLU A 765 -21.97 17.98 -81.69
CA GLU A 765 -21.30 16.90 -82.40
C GLU A 765 -19.79 16.92 -82.05
N GLY A 766 -19.15 15.75 -81.99
CA GLY A 766 -17.68 15.63 -81.89
C GLY A 766 -17.03 15.83 -80.52
N ASN A 767 -17.66 16.47 -79.54
CA ASN A 767 -17.09 16.64 -78.18
C ASN A 767 -17.50 15.48 -77.28
N SER A 768 -16.61 14.83 -76.51
CA SER A 768 -17.03 13.76 -75.60
C SER A 768 -17.77 14.33 -74.37
N VAL A 769 -19.10 14.44 -74.45
CA VAL A 769 -19.94 14.69 -73.27
C VAL A 769 -19.90 13.50 -72.32
N THR A 770 -19.52 13.77 -71.06
CA THR A 770 -19.29 12.73 -70.04
C THR A 770 -20.30 12.78 -68.90
N ALA A 771 -20.85 13.96 -68.59
CA ALA A 771 -21.88 14.16 -67.58
C ALA A 771 -22.92 15.16 -68.08
N LEU A 772 -24.16 15.02 -67.60
CA LEU A 772 -25.28 15.85 -68.03
C LEU A 772 -26.17 16.19 -66.83
N LEU A 773 -26.44 17.48 -66.63
CA LEU A 773 -27.41 17.96 -65.65
C LEU A 773 -28.36 18.95 -66.34
N VAL A 774 -29.65 18.63 -66.37
CA VAL A 774 -30.66 19.48 -67.00
C VAL A 774 -31.64 19.99 -65.97
N GLU A 775 -31.77 21.32 -65.88
CA GLU A 775 -32.68 21.99 -64.98
C GLU A 775 -33.50 23.04 -65.73
N LYS A 776 -34.79 22.78 -65.96
CA LYS A 776 -35.69 23.68 -66.68
C LYS A 776 -35.13 24.06 -68.08
N LYS A 777 -34.54 25.26 -68.21
CA LYS A 777 -33.95 25.80 -69.45
C LYS A 777 -32.42 25.93 -69.40
N ASP A 778 -31.81 25.54 -68.28
CA ASP A 778 -30.37 25.56 -68.05
C ASP A 778 -29.81 24.13 -68.13
N ILE A 779 -28.89 23.92 -69.07
CA ILE A 779 -28.31 22.60 -69.34
C ILE A 779 -26.80 22.68 -69.11
N TRP A 780 -26.31 21.88 -68.18
CA TRP A 780 -24.90 21.79 -67.84
C TRP A 780 -24.32 20.50 -68.39
N VAL A 781 -23.23 20.65 -69.13
CA VAL A 781 -22.63 19.58 -69.92
C VAL A 781 -21.18 19.44 -69.50
N GLY A 782 -20.82 18.31 -68.90
CA GLY A 782 -19.43 17.96 -68.62
C GLY A 782 -18.77 17.43 -69.89
N VAL A 783 -17.57 17.90 -70.22
CA VAL A 783 -16.81 17.48 -71.40
C VAL A 783 -15.44 16.90 -71.00
N SER A 784 -15.03 15.81 -71.67
CA SER A 784 -13.85 15.00 -71.29
C SER A 784 -12.52 15.74 -71.21
N LYS A 785 -12.34 16.83 -71.98
CA LYS A 785 -11.07 17.60 -72.08
C LYS A 785 -11.26 19.12 -71.91
N GLY A 786 -12.44 19.59 -71.50
CA GLY A 786 -12.80 21.02 -71.59
C GLY A 786 -13.59 21.60 -70.41
N GLY A 787 -13.76 20.84 -69.31
CA GLY A 787 -14.50 21.31 -68.14
C GLY A 787 -16.02 21.20 -68.28
N VAL A 788 -16.73 22.23 -67.83
CA VAL A 788 -18.21 22.27 -67.84
C VAL A 788 -18.68 23.38 -68.77
N ARG A 789 -19.61 23.05 -69.66
CA ARG A 789 -20.27 23.99 -70.57
C ARG A 789 -21.70 24.25 -70.13
N HIS A 790 -22.16 25.49 -70.32
CA HIS A 790 -23.53 25.92 -70.02
C HIS A 790 -24.28 26.22 -71.31
N LEU A 791 -25.36 25.48 -71.55
CA LEU A 791 -26.30 25.72 -72.63
C LEU A 791 -27.55 26.37 -72.05
N ARG A 792 -27.85 27.58 -72.52
CA ARG A 792 -29.01 28.36 -72.07
C ARG A 792 -29.70 28.97 -73.29
N HIS A 793 -31.02 28.81 -73.38
CA HIS A 793 -31.84 29.26 -74.52
C HIS A 793 -31.37 28.74 -75.90
N GLY A 794 -30.84 27.51 -75.97
CA GLY A 794 -30.45 26.87 -77.23
C GLY A 794 -29.06 27.27 -77.77
N SER A 795 -28.34 28.17 -77.10
CA SER A 795 -26.97 28.54 -77.44
C SER A 795 -26.01 28.34 -76.26
N PHE A 796 -24.82 27.80 -76.52
CA PHE A 796 -23.75 27.73 -75.54
C PHE A 796 -23.32 29.14 -75.15
N GLN A 797 -23.19 29.38 -73.84
CA GLN A 797 -22.76 30.67 -73.32
C GLN A 797 -21.23 30.81 -73.50
N ASN A 798 -20.75 32.00 -73.86
CA ASN A 798 -19.32 32.30 -73.91
C ASN A 798 -18.75 32.31 -72.48
N GLY A 799 -18.02 31.26 -72.11
CA GLY A 799 -17.42 31.13 -70.78
C GLY A 799 -17.34 29.69 -70.28
N ASP A 800 -16.70 28.81 -71.06
CA ASP A 800 -16.37 27.44 -70.63
C ASP A 800 -15.69 27.50 -69.25
N TRP A 801 -16.22 26.78 -68.26
CA TRP A 801 -15.59 26.74 -66.95
C TRP A 801 -14.29 25.97 -67.04
N LYS A 802 -13.19 26.70 -66.90
CA LYS A 802 -11.86 26.13 -66.81
C LYS A 802 -11.53 25.84 -65.35
N PHE A 803 -10.92 24.67 -65.12
CA PHE A 803 -10.33 24.35 -63.82
C PHE A 803 -9.09 25.24 -63.61
N THR A 804 -8.94 25.82 -62.43
CA THR A 804 -7.98 26.91 -62.15
C THR A 804 -6.64 26.47 -61.57
N ASP A 805 -6.43 25.19 -61.27
CA ASP A 805 -5.31 24.75 -60.43
C ASP A 805 -4.26 23.89 -61.18
N GLU A 806 -2.97 24.16 -60.96
CA GLU A 806 -1.82 23.47 -61.60
C GLU A 806 -1.66 22.01 -61.14
N LEU A 807 -2.30 21.59 -60.02
CA LEU A 807 -2.33 20.20 -59.55
C LEU A 807 -3.09 19.22 -60.47
N VAL A 808 -3.82 19.75 -61.45
CA VAL A 808 -4.57 18.98 -62.44
C VAL A 808 -3.70 18.76 -63.67
N SER A 809 -2.81 17.76 -63.63
CA SER A 809 -1.93 17.39 -64.76
C SER A 809 -2.62 17.01 -66.09
N ALA A 810 -3.96 16.99 -66.15
CA ALA A 810 -4.75 16.93 -67.39
C ALA A 810 -6.19 17.43 -67.12
N PRO A 811 -6.84 18.18 -68.04
CA PRO A 811 -8.22 18.64 -67.85
C PRO A 811 -9.12 17.46 -67.47
N GLY A 812 -9.65 17.52 -66.24
CA GLY A 812 -10.24 16.37 -65.56
C GLY A 812 -11.51 15.86 -66.23
N PHE A 813 -11.59 14.55 -66.42
CA PHE A 813 -12.80 13.86 -66.87
C PHE A 813 -13.94 14.14 -65.88
N VAL A 814 -14.96 14.91 -66.33
CA VAL A 814 -16.14 15.22 -65.52
C VAL A 814 -17.06 14.01 -65.49
N SER A 815 -17.23 13.39 -64.34
CA SER A 815 -18.04 12.17 -64.18
C SER A 815 -19.45 12.45 -63.69
N SER A 816 -19.66 13.53 -62.94
CA SER A 816 -20.96 13.82 -62.33
C SER A 816 -21.17 15.32 -62.11
N LEU A 817 -22.42 15.76 -62.21
CA LEU A 817 -22.85 17.15 -61.99
C LEU A 817 -24.09 17.13 -61.10
N VAL A 818 -24.08 17.88 -60.01
CA VAL A 818 -25.24 17.99 -59.10
C VAL A 818 -25.33 19.39 -58.51
N ARG A 819 -26.54 19.86 -58.20
CA ARG A 819 -26.75 21.11 -57.46
C ARG A 819 -27.24 20.85 -56.05
N ASP A 820 -26.81 21.72 -55.13
CA ASP A 820 -27.33 21.74 -53.77
C ASP A 820 -28.53 22.69 -53.61
N GLN A 821 -29.13 22.70 -52.41
CA GLN A 821 -30.26 23.60 -52.07
C GLN A 821 -29.91 25.10 -52.20
N GLN A 822 -28.63 25.45 -52.08
CA GLN A 822 -28.14 26.83 -52.21
C GLN A 822 -27.88 27.20 -53.69
N ASN A 823 -28.28 26.32 -54.62
CA ASN A 823 -28.12 26.48 -56.07
C ASN A 823 -26.65 26.56 -56.52
N ARG A 824 -25.72 25.99 -55.74
CA ARG A 824 -24.30 25.89 -56.12
C ARG A 824 -24.09 24.63 -56.96
N LEU A 825 -23.33 24.73 -58.05
CA LEU A 825 -23.02 23.57 -58.90
C LEU A 825 -21.78 22.83 -58.39
N TRP A 826 -21.96 21.56 -58.10
CA TRP A 826 -20.93 20.61 -57.70
C TRP A 826 -20.52 19.76 -58.91
N VAL A 827 -19.22 19.66 -59.14
CA VAL A 827 -18.63 19.00 -60.30
C VAL A 827 -17.71 17.88 -59.83
N GLY A 828 -18.11 16.64 -60.10
CA GLY A 828 -17.33 15.45 -59.79
C GLY A 828 -16.39 15.16 -60.95
N THR A 829 -15.12 14.94 -60.63
CA THR A 829 -14.08 14.63 -61.62
C THR A 829 -13.26 13.43 -61.17
N PHE A 830 -12.50 12.84 -62.10
CA PHE A 830 -11.50 11.82 -61.73
C PHE A 830 -10.30 12.38 -60.95
N SER A 831 -10.25 13.69 -60.68
CA SER A 831 -9.23 14.32 -59.83
C SER A 831 -9.81 14.85 -58.51
N GLY A 832 -11.10 14.59 -58.22
CA GLY A 832 -11.78 15.04 -57.02
C GLY A 832 -13.05 15.84 -57.31
N VAL A 833 -13.55 16.53 -56.28
CA VAL A 833 -14.78 17.31 -56.34
C VAL A 833 -14.45 18.80 -56.45
N CYS A 834 -15.10 19.50 -57.38
CA CYS A 834 -15.01 20.94 -57.53
C CYS A 834 -16.35 21.61 -57.22
N LEU A 835 -16.30 22.81 -56.66
CA LEU A 835 -17.45 23.69 -56.50
C LEU A 835 -17.34 24.87 -57.45
N GLN A 836 -18.44 25.21 -58.10
CA GLN A 836 -18.52 26.43 -58.89
C GLN A 836 -18.53 27.65 -57.96
N LYS A 837 -17.55 28.53 -58.14
CA LYS A 837 -17.49 29.84 -57.48
C LYS A 837 -17.13 30.92 -58.51
N SER A 838 -18.01 31.90 -58.70
CA SER A 838 -17.77 33.07 -59.57
C SER A 838 -17.35 32.73 -61.02
N GLY A 839 -17.90 31.65 -61.62
CA GLY A 839 -17.61 31.24 -63.00
C GLY A 839 -16.36 30.37 -63.18
N GLN A 840 -15.68 30.02 -62.09
CA GLN A 840 -14.54 29.08 -62.07
C GLN A 840 -14.87 27.88 -61.18
N CYS A 841 -14.30 26.72 -61.52
CA CYS A 841 -14.40 25.51 -60.69
C CYS A 841 -13.16 25.40 -59.80
N GLN A 842 -13.36 25.49 -58.48
CA GLN A 842 -12.30 25.30 -57.48
C GLN A 842 -12.42 23.91 -56.86
N ILE A 843 -11.29 23.20 -56.75
CA ILE A 843 -11.24 21.90 -56.05
C ILE A 843 -11.51 22.12 -54.56
N ILE A 844 -12.32 21.26 -53.97
CA ILE A 844 -12.61 21.28 -52.53
C ILE A 844 -11.65 20.34 -51.82
N ASN A 845 -10.56 20.90 -51.28
CA ASN A 845 -9.55 20.15 -50.54
C ASN A 845 -10.09 19.60 -49.21
N GLU A 846 -11.11 20.23 -48.62
CA GLU A 846 -11.71 19.82 -47.35
C GLU A 846 -12.29 18.39 -47.43
N ILE A 847 -12.85 17.99 -48.58
CA ILE A 847 -13.36 16.64 -48.80
C ILE A 847 -12.21 15.63 -48.84
N GLN A 848 -11.04 15.99 -49.37
CA GLN A 848 -9.83 15.15 -49.32
C GLN A 848 -9.29 15.03 -47.88
N SER A 849 -9.41 16.09 -47.08
CA SER A 849 -8.91 16.12 -45.70
C SER A 849 -9.67 15.24 -44.70
N LEU A 850 -10.89 14.78 -45.05
CA LEU A 850 -11.69 13.90 -44.19
C LEU A 850 -11.09 12.51 -43.97
N CYS A 851 -10.08 12.12 -44.75
CA CYS A 851 -9.37 10.86 -44.59
C CYS A 851 -7.85 11.11 -44.56
N PRO A 852 -7.16 10.87 -43.43
CA PRO A 852 -5.71 11.00 -43.35
C PRO A 852 -4.95 10.12 -44.36
N ALA A 853 -5.53 8.99 -44.78
CA ALA A 853 -4.95 8.10 -45.80
C ALA A 853 -5.06 8.65 -47.24
N LEU A 854 -5.96 9.61 -47.49
CA LEU A 854 -6.11 10.36 -48.75
C LEU A 854 -5.49 11.77 -48.67
N ALA A 855 -4.81 12.11 -47.56
CA ALA A 855 -4.16 13.40 -47.36
C ALA A 855 -2.87 13.58 -48.18
N ASP A 856 -2.41 12.53 -48.88
CA ASP A 856 -1.34 12.63 -49.87
C ASP A 856 -1.87 13.37 -51.12
N PRO A 857 -1.36 14.58 -51.44
CA PRO A 857 -1.80 15.34 -52.60
C PRO A 857 -1.58 14.63 -53.94
N SER A 858 -0.75 13.57 -53.97
CA SER A 858 -0.50 12.76 -55.16
C SER A 858 -1.59 11.72 -55.44
N VAL A 859 -2.41 11.38 -54.43
CA VAL A 859 -3.48 10.38 -54.54
C VAL A 859 -4.79 11.09 -54.92
N LYS A 860 -5.22 10.91 -56.17
CA LYS A 860 -6.45 11.53 -56.69
C LYS A 860 -7.67 10.66 -56.38
N LEU A 861 -8.66 11.24 -55.72
CA LEU A 861 -9.96 10.61 -55.47
C LEU A 861 -10.79 10.63 -56.77
N GLN A 862 -11.03 9.47 -57.38
CA GLN A 862 -11.81 9.40 -58.60
C GLN A 862 -13.29 9.36 -58.26
N VAL A 863 -14.02 10.43 -58.59
CA VAL A 863 -15.47 10.49 -58.38
C VAL A 863 -16.16 9.74 -59.53
N TYR A 864 -17.05 8.81 -59.22
CA TYR A 864 -17.89 8.13 -60.23
C TYR A 864 -19.27 8.75 -60.36
N GLN A 865 -19.94 9.01 -59.24
CA GLN A 865 -21.28 9.62 -59.23
C GLN A 865 -21.47 10.43 -57.95
N MET A 866 -22.19 11.54 -58.06
CA MET A 866 -22.66 12.32 -56.92
C MET A 866 -24.19 12.45 -56.98
N ILE A 867 -24.82 12.39 -55.82
CA ILE A 867 -26.24 12.70 -55.65
C ILE A 867 -26.42 13.57 -54.42
N PHE A 868 -27.42 14.43 -54.47
CA PHE A 868 -27.69 15.37 -53.39
C PHE A 868 -29.05 15.07 -52.77
N ASP A 869 -29.06 14.74 -51.48
CA ASP A 869 -30.25 14.54 -50.66
C ASP A 869 -30.79 15.91 -50.24
N THR A 870 -31.82 16.37 -50.96
CA THR A 870 -32.48 17.65 -50.70
C THR A 870 -33.28 17.66 -49.41
N GLN A 871 -33.62 16.53 -48.80
CA GLN A 871 -34.37 16.53 -47.53
C GLN A 871 -33.43 16.68 -46.34
N ARG A 872 -32.22 16.08 -46.41
CA ARG A 872 -31.25 16.09 -45.31
C ARG A 872 -30.08 17.05 -45.50
N SER A 873 -30.03 17.77 -46.62
CA SER A 873 -28.93 18.68 -46.96
C SER A 873 -27.57 17.97 -47.01
N VAL A 874 -27.56 16.76 -47.58
CA VAL A 874 -26.39 15.87 -47.62
C VAL A 874 -25.96 15.59 -49.06
N LEU A 875 -24.67 15.74 -49.34
CA LEU A 875 -24.04 15.33 -50.59
C LEU A 875 -23.43 13.93 -50.43
N TRP A 876 -23.86 12.98 -51.27
CA TRP A 876 -23.29 11.64 -51.35
C TRP A 876 -22.39 11.53 -52.57
N ILE A 877 -21.17 11.01 -52.39
CA ILE A 877 -20.14 10.94 -53.42
C ILE A 877 -19.61 9.51 -53.48
N ALA A 878 -19.91 8.79 -54.57
CA ALA A 878 -19.34 7.48 -54.86
C ALA A 878 -17.96 7.65 -55.52
N THR A 879 -16.97 6.92 -55.03
CA THR A 879 -15.56 7.05 -55.45
C THR A 879 -14.92 5.69 -55.73
N ASP A 880 -13.72 5.67 -56.29
CA ASP A 880 -12.90 4.46 -56.49
C ASP A 880 -12.39 3.83 -55.18
N ARG A 881 -12.46 4.56 -54.07
CA ARG A 881 -11.97 4.14 -52.75
C ARG A 881 -13.08 3.87 -51.74
N GLY A 882 -14.33 4.19 -52.07
CA GLY A 882 -15.47 4.00 -51.19
C GLY A 882 -16.55 5.06 -51.39
N LEU A 883 -17.24 5.40 -50.29
CA LEU A 883 -18.35 6.36 -50.29
C LEU A 883 -18.00 7.53 -49.35
N VAL A 884 -18.32 8.76 -49.77
CA VAL A 884 -18.25 9.95 -48.90
C VAL A 884 -19.67 10.48 -48.70
N ARG A 885 -20.00 10.80 -47.44
CA ARG A 885 -21.16 11.62 -47.08
C ARG A 885 -20.69 12.95 -46.56
N TRP A 886 -21.22 14.03 -47.10
CA TRP A 886 -20.91 15.37 -46.67
C TRP A 886 -22.19 16.12 -46.27
N SER A 887 -22.34 16.44 -44.98
CA SER A 887 -23.44 17.30 -44.50
C SER A 887 -23.09 18.76 -44.76
N LEU A 888 -23.87 19.44 -45.59
CA LEU A 888 -23.66 20.85 -45.90
C LEU A 888 -24.12 21.78 -44.77
N GLU A 889 -25.06 21.34 -43.93
CA GLU A 889 -25.52 22.12 -42.77
C GLU A 889 -24.50 22.15 -41.64
N LYS A 890 -23.91 20.99 -41.31
CA LYS A 890 -22.94 20.86 -40.21
C LYS A 890 -21.49 21.13 -40.66
N LEU A 891 -21.25 21.31 -41.96
CA LEU A 891 -19.91 21.37 -42.57
C LEU A 891 -19.02 20.21 -42.11
N SER A 892 -19.60 19.03 -42.01
CA SER A 892 -18.94 17.81 -41.53
C SER A 892 -19.20 16.69 -42.50
N GLY A 893 -18.19 15.88 -42.81
CA GLY A 893 -18.38 14.66 -43.58
C GLY A 893 -17.84 13.42 -42.90
N CYS A 894 -18.35 12.29 -43.36
CA CYS A 894 -17.87 10.95 -43.03
C CYS A 894 -17.37 10.31 -44.31
N TYR A 895 -16.17 9.74 -44.24
CA TYR A 895 -15.61 8.91 -45.30
C TYR A 895 -15.66 7.45 -44.86
N TRP A 896 -16.04 6.57 -45.78
CA TRP A 896 -16.00 5.13 -45.54
C TRP A 896 -15.06 4.48 -46.54
N ASP A 897 -13.93 3.97 -46.04
CA ASP A 897 -12.91 3.23 -46.81
C ASP A 897 -13.12 1.71 -46.72
N LYS A 898 -12.65 1.00 -47.74
CA LYS A 898 -12.51 -0.46 -47.77
C LYS A 898 -11.27 -0.99 -47.02
N ASN A 899 -10.23 -0.17 -46.84
CA ASN A 899 -8.89 -0.64 -46.40
C ASN A 899 -8.56 -0.37 -44.92
N GLU A 900 -9.40 0.36 -44.16
CA GLU A 900 -9.17 0.55 -42.74
C GLU A 900 -9.70 -0.65 -41.94
N ARG A 901 -8.78 -1.41 -41.31
CA ARG A 901 -9.07 -2.62 -40.48
C ARG A 901 -9.99 -2.40 -39.26
N ARG A 902 -10.65 -1.25 -39.12
CA ARG A 902 -11.64 -0.92 -38.09
C ARG A 902 -12.66 0.12 -38.57
N SER A 903 -13.20 -0.04 -39.78
CA SER A 903 -14.47 0.61 -40.13
C SER A 903 -15.62 -0.37 -39.84
N PRO A 904 -16.75 0.03 -39.23
CA PRO A 904 -17.90 -0.87 -38.94
C PRO A 904 -18.62 -1.43 -40.19
N ILE A 905 -18.03 -1.27 -41.36
CA ILE A 905 -18.60 -1.58 -42.67
C ILE A 905 -17.57 -2.37 -43.49
N ASP A 906 -17.18 -3.55 -43.01
CA ASP A 906 -16.36 -4.52 -43.76
C ASP A 906 -17.06 -5.05 -45.04
N SER A 907 -18.28 -4.56 -45.35
CA SER A 907 -19.09 -4.97 -46.51
C SER A 907 -19.23 -3.91 -47.61
N LEU A 908 -18.48 -2.81 -47.56
CA LEU A 908 -18.46 -1.86 -48.69
C LEU A 908 -17.90 -2.56 -49.94
N PRO A 909 -18.66 -2.64 -51.04
CA PRO A 909 -18.23 -3.37 -52.23
C PRO A 909 -17.02 -2.73 -52.90
N ASP A 910 -16.14 -3.56 -53.44
CA ASP A 910 -14.85 -3.17 -54.05
C ASP A 910 -14.92 -2.10 -55.16
N SER A 911 -16.10 -1.86 -55.76
CA SER A 911 -16.34 -0.74 -56.66
C SER A 911 -17.83 -0.39 -56.75
N LEU A 912 -18.24 0.71 -56.11
CA LEU A 912 -19.55 1.32 -56.36
C LEU A 912 -19.61 1.91 -57.77
N LYS A 913 -20.64 1.56 -58.52
CA LYS A 913 -20.82 1.99 -59.92
C LYS A 913 -21.96 2.99 -60.09
N SER A 914 -23.02 2.81 -59.31
CA SER A 914 -24.16 3.71 -59.32
C SER A 914 -24.74 3.86 -57.92
N ILE A 915 -25.19 5.07 -57.58
CA ILE A 915 -25.92 5.35 -56.34
C ILE A 915 -27.21 6.11 -56.65
N THR A 916 -28.26 5.86 -55.87
CA THR A 916 -29.53 6.60 -55.95
C THR A 916 -30.23 6.66 -54.59
N LEU A 917 -31.17 7.58 -54.42
CA LEU A 917 -32.01 7.70 -53.22
C LEU A 917 -33.44 7.26 -53.53
N ASP A 918 -34.08 6.65 -52.55
CA ASP A 918 -35.51 6.35 -52.64
C ASP A 918 -36.40 7.45 -52.04
N ASN A 919 -37.71 7.28 -52.20
CA ASN A 919 -38.71 8.23 -51.68
C ASN A 919 -38.74 8.33 -50.14
N SER A 920 -38.17 7.34 -49.44
CA SER A 920 -37.98 7.35 -47.99
C SER A 920 -36.61 7.88 -47.54
N GLY A 921 -35.76 8.29 -48.51
CA GLY A 921 -34.41 8.79 -48.26
C GLY A 921 -33.39 7.70 -47.93
N HIS A 922 -33.62 6.42 -48.24
CA HIS A 922 -32.57 5.41 -48.14
C HIS A 922 -31.66 5.43 -49.38
N LEU A 923 -30.37 5.23 -49.15
CA LEU A 923 -29.36 5.18 -50.21
C LEU A 923 -29.28 3.76 -50.78
N TRP A 924 -29.40 3.65 -52.09
CA TRP A 924 -29.22 2.41 -52.84
C TRP A 924 -27.94 2.49 -53.66
N ALA A 925 -27.18 1.40 -53.67
CA ALA A 925 -25.88 1.34 -54.29
C ALA A 925 -25.71 0.06 -55.13
N GLY A 926 -25.23 0.21 -56.36
CA GLY A 926 -24.96 -0.88 -57.30
C GLY A 926 -23.47 -1.15 -57.41
N THR A 927 -23.10 -2.43 -57.42
CA THR A 927 -21.70 -2.86 -57.33
C THR A 927 -21.19 -3.46 -58.64
N SER A 928 -19.87 -3.46 -58.81
CA SER A 928 -19.20 -4.19 -59.91
C SER A 928 -19.39 -5.70 -59.85
N THR A 929 -19.78 -6.24 -58.69
CA THR A 929 -19.93 -7.68 -58.42
C THR A 929 -21.38 -8.17 -58.55
N GLY A 930 -22.32 -7.29 -58.93
CA GLY A 930 -23.71 -7.66 -59.22
C GLY A 930 -24.66 -7.63 -58.02
N GLU A 931 -24.24 -7.00 -56.92
CA GLU A 931 -25.06 -6.76 -55.75
C GLU A 931 -25.78 -5.42 -55.86
N ALA A 932 -27.00 -5.34 -55.32
CA ALA A 932 -27.68 -4.10 -55.00
C ALA A 932 -27.76 -4.00 -53.47
N LYS A 933 -27.22 -2.92 -52.90
CA LYS A 933 -27.17 -2.72 -51.45
C LYS A 933 -28.05 -1.55 -51.05
N ARG A 934 -28.87 -1.73 -50.01
CA ARG A 934 -29.68 -0.66 -49.41
C ARG A 934 -29.08 -0.26 -48.07
N PHE A 935 -28.82 1.03 -47.88
CA PHE A 935 -28.37 1.58 -46.61
C PHE A 935 -29.56 1.73 -45.66
N ALA A 936 -29.63 0.93 -44.60
CA ALA A 936 -30.79 0.87 -43.71
C ALA A 936 -30.48 1.41 -42.30
N LYS A 937 -31.31 2.38 -41.86
CA LYS A 937 -31.39 2.98 -40.49
C LYS A 937 -30.23 3.85 -39.98
N GLY A 938 -30.62 5.01 -39.42
CA GLY A 938 -29.81 5.75 -38.42
C GLY A 938 -28.68 6.63 -38.93
N ILE A 939 -28.94 7.46 -39.95
CA ILE A 939 -27.96 8.34 -40.61
C ILE A 939 -27.28 9.38 -39.68
N ASP A 940 -27.78 9.58 -38.45
CA ASP A 940 -27.31 10.63 -37.53
C ASP A 940 -26.65 10.13 -36.22
N THR A 941 -26.38 8.83 -36.08
CA THR A 941 -25.71 8.30 -34.88
C THR A 941 -24.44 7.51 -35.21
N PRO A 942 -23.32 7.72 -34.49
CA PRO A 942 -22.11 6.92 -34.66
C PRO A 942 -22.33 5.56 -33.97
N ALA A 943 -22.98 4.62 -34.66
CA ALA A 943 -23.26 3.29 -34.11
C ALA A 943 -22.19 2.28 -34.53
N ARG A 944 -21.74 1.49 -33.54
CA ARG A 944 -20.91 0.29 -33.69
C ARG A 944 -21.70 -0.84 -34.37
N THR A 945 -20.95 -1.62 -35.16
CA THR A 945 -21.08 -3.06 -35.48
C THR A 945 -22.26 -3.55 -36.34
N ASP A 946 -21.91 -3.89 -37.58
CA ASP A 946 -22.15 -5.17 -38.28
C ASP A 946 -23.38 -5.40 -39.15
N ASP A 947 -24.37 -4.50 -39.26
CA ASP A 947 -25.44 -4.60 -40.29
C ASP A 947 -25.98 -3.22 -40.70
N ILE A 948 -25.22 -2.48 -41.51
CA ILE A 948 -25.60 -1.14 -42.00
C ILE A 948 -26.20 -1.20 -43.43
N TRP A 949 -25.93 -2.29 -44.17
CA TRP A 949 -26.42 -2.50 -45.52
C TRP A 949 -27.24 -3.77 -45.61
N ASP A 950 -28.48 -3.66 -46.11
CA ASP A 950 -29.19 -4.83 -46.61
C ASP A 950 -28.56 -5.21 -47.95
N ASN A 951 -27.89 -6.36 -47.98
CA ASN A 951 -27.26 -6.89 -49.18
C ASN A 951 -28.26 -7.72 -49.97
N TYR A 952 -28.58 -7.28 -51.18
CA TYR A 952 -29.37 -8.08 -52.10
C TYR A 952 -28.51 -8.54 -53.26
N HIS A 953 -28.31 -9.85 -53.37
CA HIS A 953 -27.70 -10.42 -54.56
C HIS A 953 -28.72 -10.39 -55.70
N VAL A 954 -28.48 -9.55 -56.70
CA VAL A 954 -29.38 -9.41 -57.86
C VAL A 954 -28.93 -10.36 -58.95
N THR A 955 -27.65 -10.31 -59.35
CA THR A 955 -27.05 -11.18 -60.38
C THR A 955 -25.55 -11.35 -60.16
N SER A 956 -24.90 -12.25 -60.90
CA SER A 956 -23.43 -12.35 -60.96
C SER A 956 -22.74 -11.26 -61.81
N GLU A 957 -23.53 -10.44 -62.53
CA GLU A 957 -23.04 -9.42 -63.45
C GLU A 957 -23.17 -8.01 -62.85
N GLN A 958 -22.25 -7.12 -63.22
CA GLN A 958 -22.18 -5.73 -62.77
C GLN A 958 -23.53 -5.00 -62.83
N VAL A 959 -23.99 -4.39 -61.73
CA VAL A 959 -25.14 -3.47 -61.72
C VAL A 959 -24.66 -2.11 -62.21
N THR A 960 -25.14 -1.69 -63.38
CA THR A 960 -24.69 -0.49 -64.11
C THR A 960 -25.63 0.70 -63.95
N ALA A 961 -26.90 0.46 -63.64
CA ALA A 961 -27.89 1.51 -63.44
C ALA A 961 -28.89 1.11 -62.34
N ILE A 962 -29.29 2.06 -61.51
CA ILE A 962 -30.35 1.87 -60.51
C ILE A 962 -31.32 3.03 -60.56
N ALA A 963 -32.62 2.74 -60.49
CA ALA A 963 -33.68 3.74 -60.40
C ALA A 963 -34.71 3.35 -59.33
N ALA A 964 -35.04 4.29 -58.44
CA ALA A 964 -36.14 4.15 -57.50
C ALA A 964 -37.48 4.47 -58.20
N LEU A 965 -38.49 3.66 -57.96
CA LEU A 965 -39.86 3.86 -58.41
C LEU A 965 -40.76 4.16 -57.20
N PRO A 966 -41.85 4.92 -57.37
CA PRO A 966 -42.83 5.13 -56.29
C PRO A 966 -43.46 3.81 -55.80
N LYS A 967 -44.08 3.87 -54.61
CA LYS A 967 -44.62 2.71 -53.85
C LYS A 967 -43.58 1.65 -53.44
N GLY A 968 -42.30 2.01 -53.38
CA GLY A 968 -41.26 1.12 -52.86
C GLY A 968 -40.77 0.07 -53.86
N PHE A 969 -40.88 0.35 -55.15
CA PHE A 969 -40.29 -0.48 -56.19
C PHE A 969 -38.91 0.04 -56.60
N PHE A 970 -38.03 -0.85 -57.02
CA PHE A 970 -36.66 -0.49 -57.42
C PHE A 970 -36.23 -1.26 -58.65
N LEU A 971 -35.57 -0.56 -59.57
CA LEU A 971 -35.00 -1.16 -60.77
C LEU A 971 -33.49 -1.22 -60.67
N ALA A 972 -32.92 -2.38 -60.96
CA ALA A 972 -31.49 -2.59 -61.14
C ALA A 972 -31.23 -3.12 -62.56
N GLY A 973 -30.56 -2.29 -63.38
CA GLY A 973 -30.07 -2.67 -64.69
C GLY A 973 -28.66 -3.22 -64.60
N THR A 974 -28.37 -4.29 -65.32
CA THR A 974 -27.07 -4.97 -65.29
C THR A 974 -26.36 -4.93 -66.64
N ARG A 975 -25.05 -5.19 -66.59
CA ARG A 975 -24.23 -5.48 -67.76
C ARG A 975 -24.55 -6.92 -68.18
N HIS A 976 -25.10 -7.13 -69.37
CA HIS A 976 -25.40 -8.44 -69.97
C HIS A 976 -26.62 -9.23 -69.46
N ASN A 977 -27.13 -9.00 -68.24
CA ASN A 977 -28.24 -9.79 -67.66
C ASN A 977 -29.61 -9.09 -67.61
N GLY A 978 -29.75 -7.92 -68.24
CA GLY A 978 -31.03 -7.23 -68.36
C GLY A 978 -31.43 -6.40 -67.14
N LEU A 979 -32.70 -6.46 -66.75
CA LEU A 979 -33.32 -5.56 -65.77
C LEU A 979 -34.05 -6.35 -64.67
N PHE A 980 -33.89 -5.93 -63.42
CA PHE A 980 -34.50 -6.57 -62.25
C PHE A 980 -35.36 -5.57 -61.48
N LEU A 981 -36.53 -6.00 -61.04
CA LEU A 981 -37.51 -5.21 -60.27
C LEU A 981 -37.62 -5.77 -58.85
N TYR A 982 -37.22 -4.97 -57.86
CA TYR A 982 -37.41 -5.24 -56.44
C TYR A 982 -38.63 -4.54 -55.89
N SER A 983 -39.26 -5.16 -54.89
CA SER A 983 -40.41 -4.63 -54.16
C SER A 983 -40.11 -4.61 -52.67
N THR A 984 -40.18 -3.45 -52.02
CA THR A 984 -39.98 -3.33 -50.56
C THR A 984 -41.10 -3.96 -49.74
N THR A 985 -42.28 -4.20 -50.33
CA THR A 985 -43.42 -4.81 -49.61
C THR A 985 -43.30 -6.32 -49.52
N THR A 986 -42.75 -6.97 -50.55
CA THR A 986 -42.51 -8.43 -50.58
C THR A 986 -41.07 -8.80 -50.27
N ASP A 987 -40.15 -7.83 -50.26
CA ASP A 987 -38.70 -8.02 -50.10
C ASP A 987 -38.09 -9.00 -51.13
N THR A 988 -38.65 -9.03 -52.35
CA THR A 988 -38.24 -9.97 -53.41
C THR A 988 -37.77 -9.24 -54.66
N TRP A 989 -36.79 -9.84 -55.35
CA TRP A 989 -36.36 -9.46 -56.70
C TRP A 989 -37.08 -10.29 -57.74
N LEU A 990 -37.53 -9.64 -58.81
CA LEU A 990 -38.14 -10.28 -59.97
C LEU A 990 -37.39 -9.83 -61.23
N GLN A 991 -36.87 -10.78 -62.01
CA GLN A 991 -36.26 -10.45 -63.30
C GLN A 991 -37.35 -9.96 -64.27
N VAL A 992 -37.14 -8.80 -64.88
CA VAL A 992 -38.03 -8.27 -65.91
C VAL A 992 -37.71 -9.02 -67.22
N PRO A 993 -38.71 -9.66 -67.86
CA PRO A 993 -38.49 -10.47 -69.06
C PRO A 993 -38.31 -9.58 -70.31
N LEU A 994 -37.24 -8.78 -70.32
CA LEU A 994 -36.82 -8.01 -71.50
C LEU A 994 -36.25 -8.96 -72.56
N ASP A 995 -36.46 -8.61 -73.83
CA ASP A 995 -35.83 -9.31 -74.96
C ASP A 995 -34.32 -9.01 -74.98
N LEU A 996 -33.54 -9.88 -74.33
CA LEU A 996 -32.08 -9.78 -74.17
C LEU A 996 -31.31 -9.72 -75.50
N LYS A 997 -31.93 -10.10 -76.63
CA LYS A 997 -31.33 -9.92 -77.97
C LYS A 997 -31.25 -8.44 -78.39
N LYS A 998 -32.06 -7.57 -77.78
CA LYS A 998 -32.16 -6.14 -78.11
C LYS A 998 -31.39 -5.24 -77.15
N ILE A 999 -31.18 -5.67 -75.89
CA ILE A 999 -30.55 -4.87 -74.84
C ILE A 999 -29.55 -5.77 -74.09
N GLN A 1000 -28.25 -5.68 -74.39
CA GLN A 1000 -27.23 -6.39 -73.59
C GLN A 1000 -26.77 -5.53 -72.41
N THR A 1001 -26.46 -4.24 -72.64
CA THR A 1001 -26.00 -3.35 -71.57
C THR A 1001 -26.97 -2.18 -71.35
N LEU A 1002 -27.41 -2.01 -70.09
CA LEU A 1002 -28.17 -0.85 -69.63
C LEU A 1002 -27.22 0.16 -68.95
N TYR A 1003 -27.06 1.34 -69.51
CA TYR A 1003 -26.17 2.37 -68.95
C TYR A 1003 -26.86 3.32 -67.98
N ASN A 1004 -28.16 3.59 -68.17
CA ASN A 1004 -28.91 4.53 -67.35
C ASN A 1004 -30.42 4.24 -67.45
N ILE A 1005 -31.17 4.51 -66.38
CA ILE A 1005 -32.62 4.31 -66.30
C ILE A 1005 -33.23 5.54 -65.65
N VAL A 1006 -34.21 6.17 -66.31
CA VAL A 1006 -34.89 7.35 -65.78
C VAL A 1006 -36.40 7.19 -65.93
N LEU A 1007 -37.16 7.46 -64.86
CA LEU A 1007 -38.61 7.64 -64.94
C LEU A 1007 -38.92 9.08 -65.37
N GLY A 1008 -39.56 9.21 -66.52
CA GLY A 1008 -39.93 10.50 -67.09
C GLY A 1008 -41.13 11.14 -66.42
N SER A 1009 -41.25 12.47 -66.58
CA SER A 1009 -42.48 13.20 -66.19
C SER A 1009 -43.70 12.81 -67.02
N ASP A 1010 -43.50 12.12 -68.15
CA ASP A 1010 -44.54 11.48 -68.94
C ASP A 1010 -44.95 10.11 -68.37
N ASN A 1011 -44.47 9.75 -67.19
CA ASN A 1011 -44.63 8.46 -66.52
C ASN A 1011 -44.09 7.27 -67.32
N HIS A 1012 -43.26 7.48 -68.34
CA HIS A 1012 -42.61 6.38 -69.06
C HIS A 1012 -41.23 6.12 -68.50
N LEU A 1013 -40.80 4.86 -68.54
CA LEU A 1013 -39.41 4.51 -68.25
C LEU A 1013 -38.57 4.64 -69.50
N TRP A 1014 -37.44 5.30 -69.36
CA TRP A 1014 -36.47 5.53 -70.42
C TRP A 1014 -35.17 4.80 -70.07
N PHE A 1015 -34.67 4.01 -71.02
CA PHE A 1015 -33.54 3.13 -70.85
C PHE A 1015 -32.44 3.50 -71.86
N ALA A 1016 -31.29 3.91 -71.33
CA ALA A 1016 -30.09 4.15 -72.11
C ALA A 1016 -29.35 2.84 -72.35
N THR A 1017 -29.12 2.48 -73.60
CA THR A 1017 -28.50 1.19 -73.95
C THR A 1017 -27.41 1.35 -75.00
N GLU A 1018 -26.62 0.31 -75.19
CA GLU A 1018 -25.61 0.24 -76.25
C GLU A 1018 -26.18 0.30 -77.68
N ARG A 1019 -27.50 0.10 -77.86
CA ARG A 1019 -28.16 0.06 -79.19
C ARG A 1019 -29.15 1.20 -79.42
N GLY A 1020 -29.28 2.12 -78.48
CA GLY A 1020 -30.14 3.28 -78.57
C GLY A 1020 -30.90 3.57 -77.29
N LEU A 1021 -31.84 4.50 -77.38
CA LEU A 1021 -32.76 4.87 -76.31
C LEU A 1021 -34.04 4.06 -76.44
N TYR A 1022 -34.39 3.31 -75.40
CA TYR A 1022 -35.65 2.60 -75.31
C TYR A 1022 -36.60 3.33 -74.37
N ARG A 1023 -37.89 3.28 -74.68
CA ARG A 1023 -38.98 3.81 -73.87
C ARG A 1023 -39.98 2.71 -73.58
N SER A 1024 -40.54 2.65 -72.37
CA SER A 1024 -41.69 1.78 -72.08
C SER A 1024 -42.82 2.06 -73.07
N VAL A 1025 -43.55 1.03 -73.51
CA VAL A 1025 -44.66 1.18 -74.47
C VAL A 1025 -45.88 1.80 -73.79
N THR A 1026 -46.09 1.47 -72.52
CA THR A 1026 -47.13 2.06 -71.69
C THR A 1026 -46.51 2.97 -70.63
N PRO A 1027 -47.20 4.06 -70.26
CA PRO A 1027 -46.84 4.82 -69.07
C PRO A 1027 -46.98 3.90 -67.87
N ILE A 1028 -45.99 3.90 -66.99
CA ILE A 1028 -46.03 3.21 -65.72
C ILE A 1028 -46.99 4.00 -64.83
N GLN A 1029 -48.24 3.53 -64.74
CA GLN A 1029 -49.24 4.11 -63.87
C GLN A 1029 -48.94 3.72 -62.43
N ILE A 1030 -48.19 4.57 -61.74
CA ILE A 1030 -47.97 4.43 -60.31
C ILE A 1030 -48.95 5.39 -59.67
N GLY A 1031 -50.08 4.84 -59.19
CA GLY A 1031 -51.25 5.60 -58.75
C GLY A 1031 -50.87 6.83 -57.93
N GLY A 1032 -51.25 8.00 -58.45
CA GLY A 1032 -51.29 9.24 -57.69
C GLY A 1032 -52.49 9.21 -56.75
N ASN A 1033 -52.34 9.86 -55.61
CA ASN A 1033 -53.46 10.64 -55.11
C ASN A 1033 -53.55 11.92 -55.94
#